data_AF-A0A969XXI1-F1
#
_entry.id   AF-A0A969XXI1-F1
#
_cell.length_a   1.000
_cell.length_b   1.000
_cell.length_c   1.000
_cell.angle_alpha   90.00
_cell.angle_beta   90.00
_cell.angle_gamma   90.00
#
_symmetry.space_group_name_H-M   'P 1'
#
loop_
_entity.id
_entity.type
_entity.pdbx_description
1 polymer ?
#
loop_
_entity_poly.entity_id
_entity_poly.type
_entity_poly.pdbx_seq_one_letter_code
_entity_poly.pdbx_strand_id
1 'polypeptide(L)'
;MGSADDPAERPTRRPRLGLWAARLVLVPGAVATIVLIAWGIGVPKLRTLWPFLTVHQPPPLDAGLLERMTDDQRLLVLGDTGAATDAEAQRAIAQRWPDDPACRAHAVAAHLAAHIDQMPPLSCWGMPSLFSRGEDDEPPSREMIDARLAEAVAELDRAAEAEPDNALYPLLRSILRINVCSEGRFYSVWRPNRTHLPYVLTNDDRLFAQGLDDLRLAASRPHCSTHQADMVRLRLEAIPPPTRLLDALTVTWRVEEDVVGNWDWLHFQYWNWAWIVLSYAQQLAVEGRCEEALQWNHAVQRVNAAWGAGSQTISEVSLVCDVYGHTAQNEADIYETMGRSDWVAAINRRAEDVAKLHSEAEPRTFMRTEAARRVGISGVTGWVTEVDPAPLRAAEYALLEQAALILLLMYFPWIALPGPGDLRALWRGTPRSCVLFIGWKRLGRILLYGAVAPLAAYAACTRLAPFSSHRYGLWYTSTRVVLELTVVDTVMIGLLWVMTYKAVRQRACEAGIAVPPPIGLRDRAAFAALAEALALAVIGYLALWEWVMPGDNRMLAVFVGIGLSEAIILLGAAWLMREAIFMFRRRKTFASFYLTLSRSGLGVLAAAAILVGALAGTALRHAEAANVAHLAGTAGTGLHNEVERTTARHTRAWFVDYHKRLRAGEGELERAIGQ
;
A
#
# COMPACT_ATOMS: atom_id res chain seq x y z
N MET A 1 61.12 33.49 56.44
CA MET A 1 61.95 32.35 55.98
C MET A 1 61.33 31.07 56.52
N GLY A 2 60.96 30.16 55.61
CA GLY A 2 60.80 28.71 55.83
C GLY A 2 59.71 28.23 56.78
N SER A 3 58.50 28.02 56.26
CA SER A 3 57.45 27.19 56.88
C SER A 3 57.75 25.70 56.67
N ALA A 4 57.37 24.90 57.66
CA ALA A 4 57.48 23.44 57.71
C ALA A 4 56.83 22.73 56.53
N ASP A 5 57.56 21.74 55.99
CA ASP A 5 57.06 20.70 55.08
C ASP A 5 56.30 19.63 55.88
N ASP A 6 55.06 19.35 55.48
CA ASP A 6 54.28 18.19 55.91
C ASP A 6 53.86 17.41 54.64
N PRO A 7 54.30 16.15 54.43
CA PRO A 7 54.02 15.41 53.21
C PRO A 7 52.73 14.60 53.35
N ALA A 8 51.58 15.25 53.21
CA ALA A 8 50.30 14.56 53.08
C ALA A 8 50.08 14.04 51.64
N GLU A 9 50.03 12.71 51.53
CA GLU A 9 49.23 11.91 50.59
C GLU A 9 49.27 12.27 49.08
N ARG A 10 50.09 11.51 48.33
CA ARG A 10 49.91 11.33 46.88
C ARG A 10 48.84 10.27 46.61
N PRO A 11 47.69 10.59 45.96
CA PRO A 11 46.80 9.56 45.46
C PRO A 11 47.44 8.91 44.22
N THR A 12 47.62 7.61 44.30
CA THR A 12 48.14 6.70 43.29
C THR A 12 47.47 6.90 41.92
N ARG A 13 48.29 7.29 40.92
CA ARG A 13 47.92 7.30 39.50
C ARG A 13 47.95 5.88 38.94
N ARG A 14 46.77 5.26 38.71
CA ARG A 14 46.34 4.43 37.55
C ARG A 14 45.19 3.48 37.98
N PRO A 15 44.25 3.09 37.08
CA PRO A 15 44.39 3.04 35.63
C PRO A 15 43.45 4.01 34.88
N ARG A 16 44.05 4.93 34.12
CA ARG A 16 43.34 5.76 33.13
C ARG A 16 43.20 5.05 31.76
N LEU A 17 43.78 3.86 31.58
CA LEU A 17 43.85 3.14 30.30
C LEU A 17 42.52 2.47 29.89
N GLY A 18 41.80 1.83 30.81
CA GLY A 18 40.48 1.23 30.51
C GLY A 18 39.40 2.27 30.17
N LEU A 19 39.58 3.51 30.64
CA LEU A 19 38.65 4.63 30.42
C LEU A 19 38.68 5.18 28.99
N TRP A 20 39.86 5.17 28.36
CA TRP A 20 40.04 5.58 26.95
C TRP A 20 39.63 4.47 25.99
N ALA A 21 39.93 3.21 26.32
CA ALA A 21 39.54 2.04 25.54
C ALA A 21 38.01 1.91 25.41
N ALA A 22 37.26 2.13 26.49
CA ALA A 22 35.80 2.05 26.45
C ALA A 22 35.17 3.07 25.49
N ARG A 23 35.75 4.26 25.26
CA ARG A 23 35.19 5.24 24.29
C ARG A 23 35.65 5.04 22.87
N LEU A 24 36.90 4.65 22.66
CA LEU A 24 37.41 4.22 21.35
C LEU A 24 36.61 3.03 20.81
N VAL A 25 35.94 2.27 21.67
CA VAL A 25 35.07 1.16 21.29
C VAL A 25 33.60 1.54 21.28
N LEU A 26 33.07 2.21 22.31
CA LEU A 26 31.62 2.47 22.43
C LEU A 26 31.09 3.46 21.40
N VAL A 27 31.82 4.51 21.05
CA VAL A 27 31.31 5.51 20.07
C VAL A 27 31.36 4.94 18.65
N PRO A 28 32.49 4.37 18.17
CA PRO A 28 32.50 3.67 16.89
C PRO A 28 31.56 2.46 16.90
N GLY A 29 31.43 1.75 18.01
CA GLY A 29 30.48 0.63 18.17
C GLY A 29 29.02 1.09 18.08
N ALA A 30 28.66 2.24 18.65
CA ALA A 30 27.33 2.83 18.52
C ALA A 30 27.06 3.28 17.07
N VAL A 31 28.02 3.97 16.44
CA VAL A 31 27.93 4.34 15.02
C VAL A 31 27.80 3.08 14.15
N ALA A 32 28.63 2.06 14.37
CA ALA A 32 28.55 0.78 13.67
C ALA A 32 27.20 0.10 13.91
N THR A 33 26.67 0.12 15.14
CA THR A 33 25.34 -0.44 15.45
C THR A 33 24.24 0.30 14.70
N ILE A 34 24.26 1.64 14.72
CA ILE A 34 23.32 2.50 13.98
C ILE A 34 23.42 2.21 12.48
N VAL A 35 24.63 2.14 11.93
CA VAL A 35 24.88 1.84 10.52
C VAL A 35 24.42 0.42 10.18
N LEU A 36 24.68 -0.59 11.01
CA LEU A 36 24.25 -1.97 10.78
C LEU A 36 22.73 -2.14 10.91
N ILE A 37 22.06 -1.32 11.71
CA ILE A 37 20.60 -1.25 11.81
C ILE A 37 20.02 -0.54 10.60
N ALA A 38 20.52 0.66 10.27
CA ALA A 38 20.13 1.41 9.09
C ALA A 38 20.37 0.63 7.77
N TRP A 39 21.52 -0.04 7.65
CA TRP A 39 21.84 -0.88 6.50
C TRP A 39 20.97 -2.12 6.46
N GLY A 40 20.78 -2.79 7.60
CA GLY A 40 19.96 -4.01 7.68
C GLY A 40 18.45 -3.80 7.50
N ILE A 41 17.98 -2.56 7.62
CA ILE A 41 16.63 -2.10 7.27
C ILE A 41 16.58 -1.65 5.81
N GLY A 42 17.74 -1.35 5.22
CA GLY A 42 17.84 -0.72 3.92
C GLY A 42 17.27 0.70 3.98
N VAL A 43 17.90 1.64 4.69
CA VAL A 43 17.49 3.06 4.65
C VAL A 43 17.26 3.62 3.23
N PRO A 44 17.99 3.18 2.17
CA PRO A 44 17.59 3.47 0.78
C PRO A 44 16.17 2.99 0.44
N LYS A 45 15.73 1.83 0.94
CA LYS A 45 14.39 1.24 0.83
C LYS A 45 13.31 1.97 1.66
N LEU A 46 13.67 2.63 2.78
CA LEU A 46 12.75 3.54 3.48
C LEU A 46 12.45 4.81 2.66
N ARG A 47 13.42 5.26 1.86
CA ARG A 47 13.22 6.38 0.92
C ARG A 47 12.30 5.99 -0.25
N THR A 48 12.21 4.71 -0.59
CA THR A 48 11.28 4.17 -1.60
C THR A 48 9.89 3.83 -1.04
N LEU A 49 9.73 3.75 0.29
CA LEU A 49 8.44 3.66 0.98
C LEU A 49 7.61 4.95 0.90
N TRP A 50 8.26 6.11 0.79
CA TRP A 50 7.55 7.38 0.67
C TRP A 50 6.75 7.48 -0.64
N PRO A 51 7.30 7.16 -1.83
CA PRO A 51 6.53 6.97 -3.06
C PRO A 51 5.40 5.94 -2.94
N PHE A 52 5.61 4.81 -2.23
CA PHE A 52 4.56 3.82 -1.97
C PHE A 52 3.35 4.42 -1.22
N LEU A 53 3.60 5.35 -0.29
CA LEU A 53 2.55 6.03 0.47
C LEU A 53 1.94 7.25 -0.23
N THR A 54 2.54 7.77 -1.32
CA THR A 54 2.19 9.10 -1.87
C THR A 54 2.02 9.17 -3.39
N VAL A 55 2.59 8.24 -4.18
CA VAL A 55 2.71 8.37 -5.66
C VAL A 55 2.16 7.15 -6.42
N HIS A 56 1.71 6.08 -5.75
CA HIS A 56 1.21 4.85 -6.41
C HIS A 56 2.19 4.27 -7.46
N GLN A 57 3.50 4.47 -7.29
CA GLN A 57 4.50 3.83 -8.17
C GLN A 57 5.22 2.71 -7.42
N PRO A 58 5.41 1.54 -8.04
CA PRO A 58 6.12 0.44 -7.42
C PRO A 58 7.57 0.84 -7.18
N PRO A 59 8.11 0.61 -5.96
CA PRO A 59 9.52 0.85 -5.73
C PRO A 59 10.39 -0.12 -6.56
N PRO A 60 11.64 0.23 -6.90
CA PRO A 60 12.52 -0.66 -7.64
C PRO A 60 12.79 -1.95 -6.85
N LEU A 61 12.89 -3.07 -7.56
CA LEU A 61 13.16 -4.37 -6.94
C LEU A 61 14.55 -4.42 -6.31
N ASP A 62 14.65 -5.18 -5.22
CA ASP A 62 15.91 -5.36 -4.52
C ASP A 62 16.91 -6.16 -5.36
N ALA A 63 18.14 -5.64 -5.50
CA ALA A 63 19.20 -6.33 -6.22
C ALA A 63 19.48 -7.72 -5.65
N GLY A 64 19.42 -7.88 -4.32
CA GLY A 64 19.58 -9.17 -3.66
C GLY A 64 18.43 -10.17 -3.91
N LEU A 65 17.24 -9.71 -4.29
CA LEU A 65 16.18 -10.59 -4.78
C LEU A 65 16.45 -10.99 -6.23
N LEU A 66 16.80 -10.03 -7.09
CA LEU A 66 17.12 -10.28 -8.49
C LEU A 66 18.27 -11.28 -8.64
N GLU A 67 19.31 -11.16 -7.83
CA GLU A 67 20.45 -12.09 -7.81
C GLU A 67 20.06 -13.55 -7.49
N ARG A 68 18.96 -13.76 -6.74
CA ARG A 68 18.46 -15.10 -6.39
C ARG A 68 17.54 -15.72 -7.45
N MET A 69 17.11 -14.94 -8.43
CA MET A 69 16.28 -15.42 -9.54
C MET A 69 17.16 -15.96 -10.67
N THR A 70 16.73 -17.07 -11.25
CA THR A 70 17.25 -17.56 -12.54
C THR A 70 16.82 -16.63 -13.68
N ASP A 71 17.46 -16.71 -14.84
CA ASP A 71 17.11 -15.87 -15.99
C ASP A 71 15.68 -16.10 -16.47
N ASP A 72 15.19 -17.34 -16.44
CA ASP A 72 13.80 -17.66 -16.74
C ASP A 72 12.83 -17.05 -15.71
N GLN A 73 13.15 -17.10 -14.40
CA GLN A 73 12.33 -16.44 -13.38
C GLN A 73 12.32 -14.91 -13.54
N ARG A 74 13.46 -14.30 -13.88
CA ARG A 74 13.54 -12.86 -14.15
C ARG A 74 12.69 -12.48 -15.35
N LEU A 75 12.79 -13.23 -16.46
CA LEU A 75 11.99 -12.99 -17.65
C LEU A 75 10.50 -13.10 -17.35
N LEU A 76 10.07 -14.12 -16.61
CA LEU A 76 8.66 -14.32 -16.28
C LEU A 76 8.10 -13.19 -15.39
N VAL A 77 8.89 -12.71 -14.42
CA VAL A 77 8.46 -11.71 -13.43
C VAL A 77 8.57 -10.27 -13.96
N LEU A 78 9.58 -9.98 -14.79
CA LEU A 78 9.92 -8.60 -15.21
C LEU A 78 9.71 -8.33 -16.69
N GLY A 79 9.45 -9.36 -17.50
CA GLY A 79 9.58 -9.25 -18.95
C GLY A 79 11.03 -9.11 -19.39
N ASP A 80 11.21 -8.96 -20.71
CA ASP A 80 12.54 -8.65 -21.26
C ASP A 80 12.91 -7.19 -20.96
N THR A 81 13.71 -7.00 -19.92
CA THR A 81 14.22 -5.69 -19.49
C THR A 81 15.08 -4.96 -20.54
N GLY A 82 15.50 -5.65 -21.61
CA GLY A 82 16.23 -5.07 -22.74
C GLY A 82 15.34 -4.61 -23.90
N ALA A 83 14.03 -4.87 -23.85
CA ALA A 83 13.10 -4.50 -24.91
C ALA A 83 12.86 -2.98 -24.96
N ALA A 84 12.48 -2.47 -26.15
CA ALA A 84 12.26 -1.04 -26.34
C ALA A 84 10.87 -0.60 -25.84
N THR A 85 9.92 -1.53 -25.76
CA THR A 85 8.55 -1.30 -25.31
C THR A 85 8.09 -2.37 -24.33
N ASP A 86 7.12 -2.05 -23.46
CA ASP A 86 6.55 -3.03 -22.53
C ASP A 86 5.87 -4.18 -23.28
N ALA A 87 5.16 -3.92 -24.38
CA ALA A 87 4.58 -4.96 -25.22
C ALA A 87 5.63 -5.95 -25.77
N GLU A 88 6.80 -5.49 -26.19
CA GLU A 88 7.91 -6.37 -26.59
C GLU A 88 8.46 -7.14 -25.39
N ALA A 89 8.59 -6.50 -24.22
CA ALA A 89 9.04 -7.12 -22.99
C ALA A 89 8.13 -8.28 -22.57
N GLN A 90 6.81 -8.09 -22.64
CA GLN A 90 5.82 -9.12 -22.32
C GLN A 90 5.72 -10.19 -23.42
N ARG A 91 5.91 -9.83 -24.70
CA ARG A 91 5.91 -10.79 -25.82
C ARG A 91 7.01 -11.84 -25.69
N ALA A 92 8.19 -11.46 -25.19
CA ALA A 92 9.29 -12.37 -24.94
C ALA A 92 8.91 -13.51 -23.97
N ILE A 93 8.01 -13.24 -23.02
CA ILE A 93 7.47 -14.26 -22.10
C ILE A 93 6.65 -15.29 -22.88
N ALA A 94 5.69 -14.87 -23.70
CA ALA A 94 4.87 -15.79 -24.50
C ALA A 94 5.70 -16.56 -25.54
N GLN A 95 6.80 -16.01 -26.04
CA GLN A 95 7.73 -16.73 -26.92
C GLN A 95 8.53 -17.80 -26.17
N ARG A 96 8.86 -17.56 -24.90
CA ARG A 96 9.58 -18.52 -24.05
C ARG A 96 8.68 -19.67 -23.60
N TRP A 97 7.41 -19.38 -23.30
CA TRP A 97 6.38 -20.36 -22.91
C TRP A 97 5.18 -20.32 -23.86
N PRO A 98 5.34 -20.78 -25.11
CA PRO A 98 4.27 -20.69 -26.10
C PRO A 98 3.06 -21.54 -25.73
N ASP A 99 3.25 -22.69 -25.09
CA ASP A 99 2.15 -23.61 -24.76
C ASP A 99 1.33 -23.18 -23.54
N ASP A 100 1.75 -22.14 -22.81
CA ASP A 100 1.05 -21.65 -21.63
C ASP A 100 -0.03 -20.59 -22.01
N PRO A 101 -1.32 -20.87 -21.75
CA PRO A 101 -2.42 -19.98 -22.13
C PRO A 101 -2.35 -18.62 -21.40
N ALA A 102 -1.86 -18.60 -20.15
CA ALA A 102 -1.79 -17.37 -19.36
C ALA A 102 -0.69 -16.43 -19.86
N CYS A 103 0.49 -16.97 -20.20
CA CYS A 103 1.56 -16.19 -20.82
C CYS A 103 1.11 -15.58 -22.17
N ARG A 104 0.37 -16.35 -22.97
CA ARG A 104 -0.16 -15.90 -24.25
C ARG A 104 -1.24 -14.81 -24.09
N ALA A 105 -2.25 -15.04 -23.26
CA ALA A 105 -3.30 -14.07 -23.00
C ALA A 105 -2.74 -12.75 -22.45
N HIS A 106 -1.72 -12.82 -21.57
CA HIS A 106 -1.05 -11.63 -21.05
C HIS A 106 -0.28 -10.88 -22.14
N ALA A 107 0.46 -11.57 -23.01
CA ALA A 107 1.15 -10.92 -24.14
C ALA A 107 0.18 -10.26 -25.13
N VAL A 108 -0.98 -10.87 -25.37
CA VAL A 108 -2.06 -10.26 -26.16
C VAL A 108 -2.55 -8.99 -25.47
N ALA A 109 -2.85 -9.03 -24.17
CA ALA A 109 -3.33 -7.87 -23.42
C ALA A 109 -2.31 -6.71 -23.46
N ALA A 110 -1.02 -6.99 -23.21
CA ALA A 110 0.05 -6.00 -23.29
C ALA A 110 0.22 -5.42 -24.71
N HIS A 111 0.12 -6.26 -25.74
CA HIS A 111 0.15 -5.82 -27.13
C HIS A 111 -1.02 -4.88 -27.44
N LEU A 112 -2.24 -5.26 -27.05
CA LEU A 112 -3.44 -4.44 -27.23
C LEU A 112 -3.33 -3.10 -26.49
N ALA A 113 -2.95 -3.11 -25.21
CA ALA A 113 -2.78 -1.90 -24.41
C ALA A 113 -1.82 -0.90 -25.10
N ALA A 114 -0.66 -1.36 -25.57
CA ALA A 114 0.32 -0.51 -26.25
C ALA A 114 -0.14 0.04 -27.61
N HIS A 115 -1.00 -0.67 -28.33
CA HIS A 115 -1.46 -0.28 -29.67
C HIS A 115 -2.71 0.60 -29.64
N ILE A 116 -3.53 0.51 -28.59
CA ILE A 116 -4.84 1.16 -28.58
C ILE A 116 -4.81 2.53 -27.91
N ASP A 117 -3.82 2.84 -27.06
CA ASP A 117 -3.48 4.23 -26.70
C ASP A 117 -3.12 5.10 -27.94
N GLN A 118 -2.96 4.45 -29.10
CA GLN A 118 -2.72 5.07 -30.40
C GLN A 118 -3.95 5.13 -31.32
N MET A 119 -5.10 4.63 -30.88
CA MET A 119 -6.39 4.74 -31.58
C MET A 119 -7.15 6.01 -31.11
N PRO A 120 -8.10 6.55 -31.91
CA PRO A 120 -8.80 7.79 -31.55
C PRO A 120 -9.49 7.69 -30.18
N PRO A 121 -9.51 8.79 -29.40
CA PRO A 121 -10.11 8.81 -28.07
C PRO A 121 -11.60 8.49 -28.18
N LEU A 122 -12.05 7.59 -27.31
CA LEU A 122 -13.43 7.12 -27.30
C LEU A 122 -14.31 8.16 -26.60
N SER A 123 -15.38 8.58 -27.26
CA SER A 123 -16.39 9.45 -26.69
C SER A 123 -17.41 8.61 -25.91
N CYS A 124 -17.06 8.24 -24.68
CA CYS A 124 -18.13 7.92 -23.74
C CYS A 124 -18.88 9.24 -23.43
N TRP A 125 -20.20 9.30 -23.68
CA TRP A 125 -21.06 10.42 -23.26
C TRP A 125 -20.75 11.82 -23.84
N GLY A 126 -19.98 11.93 -24.92
CA GLY A 126 -19.50 13.24 -25.38
C GLY A 126 -18.52 13.92 -24.41
N MET A 127 -18.03 13.18 -23.41
CA MET A 127 -16.89 13.59 -22.59
C MET A 127 -15.61 13.19 -23.34
N PRO A 128 -14.61 14.08 -23.45
CA PRO A 128 -13.26 13.66 -23.82
C PRO A 128 -12.86 12.51 -22.89
N SER A 129 -12.27 11.44 -23.43
CA SER A 129 -11.75 10.34 -22.62
C SER A 129 -11.00 10.88 -21.42
N LEU A 130 -11.24 10.36 -20.20
CA LEU A 130 -10.42 10.67 -19.02
C LEU A 130 -8.94 10.32 -19.23
N PHE A 131 -8.64 9.52 -20.25
CA PHE A 131 -7.32 9.20 -20.78
C PHE A 131 -6.99 10.03 -22.03
N SER A 132 -7.32 11.33 -22.00
CA SER A 132 -6.99 12.23 -23.10
C SER A 132 -5.49 12.24 -23.32
N ARG A 133 -5.07 11.90 -24.55
CA ARG A 133 -3.80 12.37 -25.11
C ARG A 133 -3.66 13.86 -24.81
N GLY A 134 -2.42 14.32 -24.56
CA GLY A 134 -2.16 15.75 -24.42
C GLY A 134 -2.77 16.49 -25.61
N GLU A 135 -3.29 17.70 -25.39
CA GLU A 135 -3.97 18.53 -26.41
C GLU A 135 -3.14 18.77 -27.68
N ASP A 136 -1.85 18.39 -27.69
CA ASP A 136 -0.86 18.63 -28.73
C ASP A 136 -0.62 17.45 -29.71
N ASP A 137 -1.20 16.25 -29.51
CA ASP A 137 -1.00 15.11 -30.42
C ASP A 137 -1.99 15.15 -31.60
N GLU A 138 -1.48 15.18 -32.83
CA GLU A 138 -2.32 15.02 -34.04
C GLU A 138 -3.09 13.69 -33.99
N PRO A 139 -4.40 13.70 -34.34
CA PRO A 139 -5.18 12.48 -34.39
C PRO A 139 -4.58 11.48 -35.39
N PRO A 140 -4.58 10.18 -35.07
CA PRO A 140 -3.99 9.16 -35.93
C PRO A 140 -4.70 9.13 -37.28
N SER A 141 -3.95 9.02 -38.38
CA SER A 141 -4.53 8.91 -39.72
C SER A 141 -5.36 7.62 -39.85
N ARG A 142 -6.37 7.61 -40.72
CA ARG A 142 -7.21 6.43 -40.93
C ARG A 142 -6.39 5.21 -41.38
N GLU A 143 -5.40 5.41 -42.24
CA GLU A 143 -4.48 4.36 -42.70
C GLU A 143 -3.70 3.74 -41.53
N MET A 144 -3.26 4.56 -40.58
CA MET A 144 -2.58 4.07 -39.38
C MET A 144 -3.53 3.27 -38.48
N ILE A 145 -4.76 3.74 -38.29
CA ILE A 145 -5.79 3.02 -37.52
C ILE A 145 -6.07 1.65 -38.16
N ASP A 146 -6.27 1.60 -39.47
CA ASP A 146 -6.59 0.36 -40.19
C ASP A 146 -5.42 -0.64 -40.12
N ALA A 147 -4.17 -0.17 -40.27
CA ALA A 147 -2.97 -0.99 -40.13
C ALA A 147 -2.84 -1.58 -38.72
N ARG A 148 -3.09 -0.77 -37.68
CA ARG A 148 -3.03 -1.19 -36.27
C ARG A 148 -4.14 -2.16 -35.91
N LEU A 149 -5.35 -1.93 -36.42
CA LEU A 149 -6.46 -2.87 -36.26
C LEU A 149 -6.16 -4.22 -36.91
N ALA A 150 -5.59 -4.21 -38.12
CA ALA A 150 -5.19 -5.44 -38.81
C ALA A 150 -4.12 -6.22 -38.03
N GLU A 151 -3.12 -5.53 -37.47
CA GLU A 151 -2.09 -6.11 -36.62
C GLU A 151 -2.68 -6.75 -35.36
N ALA A 152 -3.53 -6.02 -34.63
CA ALA A 152 -4.18 -6.50 -33.42
C ALA A 152 -5.09 -7.72 -33.69
N VAL A 153 -5.86 -7.68 -34.78
CA VAL A 153 -6.72 -8.80 -35.20
C VAL A 153 -5.87 -10.03 -35.53
N ALA A 154 -4.74 -9.87 -36.24
CA ALA A 154 -3.85 -10.98 -36.55
C ALA A 154 -3.21 -11.62 -35.31
N GLU A 155 -2.91 -10.83 -34.27
CA GLU A 155 -2.47 -11.36 -32.97
C GLU A 155 -3.59 -12.17 -32.29
N LEU A 156 -4.82 -11.64 -32.30
CA LEU A 156 -5.98 -12.32 -31.73
C LEU A 156 -6.33 -13.61 -32.46
N ASP A 157 -6.17 -13.66 -33.78
CA ASP A 157 -6.37 -14.87 -34.59
C ASP A 157 -5.39 -15.97 -34.19
N ARG A 158 -4.10 -15.63 -34.04
CA ARG A 158 -3.08 -16.58 -33.56
C ARG A 158 -3.35 -17.08 -32.15
N ALA A 159 -3.89 -16.23 -31.27
CA ALA A 159 -4.26 -16.64 -29.93
C ALA A 159 -5.50 -17.55 -29.92
N ALA A 160 -6.51 -17.23 -30.75
CA ALA A 160 -7.71 -18.03 -30.91
C ALA A 160 -7.43 -19.43 -31.50
N GLU A 161 -6.40 -19.59 -32.34
CA GLU A 161 -5.98 -20.90 -32.85
C GLU A 161 -5.47 -21.83 -31.73
N ALA A 162 -4.82 -21.27 -30.71
CA ALA A 162 -4.31 -22.03 -29.57
C ALA A 162 -5.39 -22.36 -28.53
N GLU A 163 -6.40 -21.49 -28.41
CA GLU A 163 -7.52 -21.64 -27.48
C GLU A 163 -8.87 -21.47 -28.21
N PRO A 164 -9.24 -22.41 -29.08
CA PRO A 164 -10.41 -22.27 -29.95
C PRO A 164 -11.73 -22.18 -29.19
N ASP A 165 -11.78 -22.68 -27.96
CA ASP A 165 -12.99 -22.71 -27.12
C ASP A 165 -13.13 -21.49 -26.21
N ASN A 166 -12.16 -20.57 -26.17
CA ASN A 166 -12.20 -19.38 -25.34
C ASN A 166 -12.90 -18.23 -26.08
N ALA A 167 -13.96 -17.68 -25.49
CA ALA A 167 -14.74 -16.57 -26.04
C ALA A 167 -13.97 -15.24 -26.06
N LEU A 168 -12.90 -15.12 -25.28
CA LEU A 168 -12.13 -13.89 -25.11
C LEU A 168 -11.67 -13.30 -26.45
N TYR A 169 -11.00 -14.09 -27.28
CA TYR A 169 -10.38 -13.58 -28.51
C TYR A 169 -11.39 -13.06 -29.55
N PRO A 170 -12.45 -13.81 -29.91
CA PRO A 170 -13.49 -13.25 -30.78
C PRO A 170 -14.22 -12.07 -30.13
N LEU A 171 -14.39 -12.06 -28.81
CA LEU A 171 -14.94 -10.88 -28.10
C LEU A 171 -14.04 -9.65 -28.29
N LEU A 172 -12.73 -9.79 -28.06
CA LEU A 172 -11.78 -8.70 -28.25
C LEU A 172 -11.76 -8.19 -29.70
N ARG A 173 -11.86 -9.07 -30.71
CA ARG A 173 -12.01 -8.63 -32.11
C ARG A 173 -13.28 -7.82 -32.33
N SER A 174 -14.40 -8.27 -31.75
CA SER A 174 -15.67 -7.53 -31.80
C SER A 174 -15.54 -6.14 -31.20
N ILE A 175 -14.96 -6.05 -29.99
CA ILE A 175 -14.69 -4.80 -29.29
C ILE A 175 -13.87 -3.84 -30.15
N LEU A 176 -12.73 -4.31 -30.68
CA LEU A 176 -11.85 -3.46 -31.49
C LEU A 176 -12.53 -2.95 -32.76
N ARG A 177 -13.18 -3.84 -33.51
CA ARG A 177 -13.84 -3.47 -34.77
C ARG A 177 -14.96 -2.47 -34.55
N ILE A 178 -15.84 -2.73 -33.57
CA ILE A 178 -16.99 -1.88 -33.26
C ILE A 178 -16.53 -0.53 -32.71
N ASN A 179 -15.61 -0.50 -31.75
CA ASN A 179 -15.15 0.76 -31.15
C ASN A 179 -14.40 1.65 -32.16
N VAL A 180 -13.71 1.09 -33.15
CA VAL A 180 -13.02 1.86 -34.20
C VAL A 180 -13.99 2.44 -35.24
N CYS A 181 -15.08 1.74 -35.53
CA CYS A 181 -15.97 2.10 -36.64
C CYS A 181 -17.28 2.75 -36.20
N SER A 182 -17.56 2.86 -34.91
CA SER A 182 -18.85 3.35 -34.42
C SER A 182 -18.76 4.21 -33.17
N GLU A 183 -19.76 5.07 -33.01
CA GLU A 183 -19.94 5.95 -31.87
C GLU A 183 -21.40 5.86 -31.42
N GLY A 184 -21.65 5.58 -30.15
CA GLY A 184 -22.99 5.69 -29.60
C GLY A 184 -23.30 7.13 -29.19
N ARG A 185 -24.52 7.60 -29.49
CA ARG A 185 -25.00 8.94 -29.21
C ARG A 185 -26.40 8.92 -28.63
N PHE A 186 -26.85 10.04 -28.07
CA PHE A 186 -28.21 10.22 -27.57
C PHE A 186 -29.00 11.19 -28.44
N TYR A 187 -30.22 10.82 -28.81
CA TYR A 187 -31.26 11.77 -29.22
C TYR A 187 -32.01 12.27 -28.00
N SER A 188 -32.31 13.57 -27.92
CA SER A 188 -33.32 14.07 -27.00
C SER A 188 -34.70 13.68 -27.55
N VAL A 189 -35.37 12.72 -26.91
CA VAL A 189 -36.74 12.32 -27.27
C VAL A 189 -37.57 12.41 -26.01
N TRP A 190 -38.66 13.18 -26.08
CA TRP A 190 -39.56 13.35 -24.93
C TRP A 190 -40.50 12.14 -24.83
N ARG A 191 -40.19 11.20 -23.93
CA ARG A 191 -41.14 10.19 -23.43
C ARG A 191 -41.46 10.49 -21.95
N PRO A 192 -42.65 10.12 -21.44
CA PRO A 192 -43.06 10.44 -20.07
C PRO A 192 -42.08 10.01 -18.96
N ASN A 193 -41.24 8.98 -19.22
CA ASN A 193 -40.24 8.45 -18.29
C ASN A 193 -38.80 8.41 -18.84
N ARG A 194 -38.53 8.96 -20.05
CA ARG A 194 -37.18 8.98 -20.65
C ARG A 194 -36.96 10.23 -21.49
N THR A 195 -35.83 10.88 -21.26
CA THR A 195 -35.44 12.13 -21.95
C THR A 195 -34.53 11.87 -23.16
N HIS A 196 -33.92 10.67 -23.25
CA HIS A 196 -32.96 10.34 -24.31
C HIS A 196 -33.13 8.92 -24.87
N LEU A 197 -33.05 8.76 -26.20
CA LEU A 197 -32.94 7.46 -26.88
C LEU A 197 -31.52 7.32 -27.44
N PRO A 198 -30.78 6.25 -27.09
CA PRO A 198 -29.47 6.02 -27.68
C PRO A 198 -29.61 5.55 -29.13
N TYR A 199 -28.63 5.91 -29.96
CA TYR A 199 -28.48 5.46 -31.36
C TYR A 199 -27.00 5.29 -31.68
N VAL A 200 -26.68 4.54 -32.73
CA VAL A 200 -25.30 4.29 -33.14
C VAL A 200 -25.03 4.97 -34.47
N LEU A 201 -23.95 5.74 -34.53
CA LEU A 201 -23.36 6.21 -35.77
C LEU A 201 -22.26 5.26 -36.20
N THR A 202 -22.33 4.79 -37.44
CA THR A 202 -21.34 3.90 -38.02
C THR A 202 -20.62 4.61 -39.17
N ASN A 203 -19.30 4.63 -39.11
CA ASN A 203 -18.43 5.19 -40.14
C ASN A 203 -18.01 4.15 -41.19
N ASP A 204 -18.12 2.85 -40.85
CA ASP A 204 -17.85 1.72 -41.75
C ASP A 204 -18.79 0.54 -41.42
N ASP A 205 -19.87 0.42 -42.20
CA ASP A 205 -20.91 -0.60 -41.99
C ASP A 205 -20.38 -2.03 -42.15
N ARG A 206 -19.40 -2.23 -43.03
CA ARG A 206 -18.81 -3.55 -43.25
C ARG A 206 -18.01 -3.98 -42.03
N LEU A 207 -17.20 -3.08 -41.49
CA LEU A 207 -16.39 -3.35 -40.30
C LEU A 207 -17.27 -3.57 -39.06
N PHE A 208 -18.37 -2.81 -38.95
CA PHE A 208 -19.36 -3.01 -37.90
C PHE A 208 -20.03 -4.39 -37.99
N ALA A 209 -20.47 -4.80 -39.19
CA ALA A 209 -21.05 -6.12 -39.41
C ALA A 209 -20.07 -7.26 -39.07
N GLN A 210 -18.79 -7.11 -39.43
CA GLN A 210 -17.74 -8.06 -39.03
C GLN A 210 -17.58 -8.14 -37.51
N GLY A 211 -17.64 -7.01 -36.81
CA GLY A 211 -17.62 -6.98 -35.34
C GLY A 211 -18.83 -7.68 -34.71
N LEU A 212 -20.01 -7.56 -35.32
CA LEU A 212 -21.21 -8.28 -34.89
C LEU A 212 -21.11 -9.80 -35.13
N ASP A 213 -20.49 -10.23 -36.23
CA ASP A 213 -20.23 -11.65 -36.49
C ASP A 213 -19.22 -12.23 -35.49
N ASP A 214 -18.20 -11.46 -35.11
CA ASP A 214 -17.29 -11.83 -34.02
C ASP A 214 -18.00 -11.98 -32.67
N LEU A 215 -18.97 -11.10 -32.36
CA LEU A 215 -19.80 -11.24 -31.16
C LEU A 215 -20.62 -12.53 -31.20
N ARG A 216 -21.24 -12.86 -32.34
CA ARG A 216 -21.95 -14.14 -32.48
C ARG A 216 -21.04 -15.33 -32.25
N LEU A 217 -19.81 -15.27 -32.79
CA LEU A 217 -18.82 -16.31 -32.57
C LEU A 217 -18.44 -16.40 -31.09
N ALA A 218 -18.16 -15.28 -30.42
CA ALA A 218 -17.88 -15.25 -28.98
C ALA A 218 -19.03 -15.82 -28.15
N ALA A 219 -20.28 -15.45 -28.46
CA ALA A 219 -21.48 -15.94 -27.78
C ALA A 219 -21.72 -17.45 -27.97
N SER A 220 -21.10 -18.06 -28.98
CA SER A 220 -21.17 -19.51 -29.22
C SER A 220 -20.13 -20.32 -28.42
N ARG A 221 -19.09 -19.66 -27.89
CA ARG A 221 -17.99 -20.33 -27.19
C ARG A 221 -18.40 -20.77 -25.78
N PRO A 222 -17.88 -21.90 -25.29
CA PRO A 222 -18.32 -22.50 -24.03
C PRO A 222 -17.88 -21.75 -22.76
N HIS A 223 -16.79 -20.98 -22.80
CA HIS A 223 -16.24 -20.25 -21.65
C HIS A 223 -15.50 -18.98 -22.10
N CYS A 224 -15.25 -18.06 -21.17
CA CYS A 224 -14.42 -16.88 -21.39
C CYS A 224 -13.44 -16.75 -20.23
N SER A 225 -12.13 -16.70 -20.51
CA SER A 225 -11.07 -16.57 -19.50
C SER A 225 -10.01 -15.58 -19.97
N THR A 226 -9.67 -14.62 -19.12
CA THR A 226 -8.56 -13.67 -19.33
C THR A 226 -7.21 -14.22 -18.88
N HIS A 227 -7.22 -15.28 -18.08
CA HIS A 227 -6.04 -15.84 -17.42
C HIS A 227 -5.25 -14.83 -16.55
N GLN A 228 -5.89 -13.75 -16.10
CA GLN A 228 -5.29 -12.74 -15.22
C GLN A 228 -4.73 -13.36 -13.92
N ALA A 229 -5.58 -14.10 -13.22
CA ALA A 229 -5.20 -14.77 -11.97
C ALA A 229 -4.15 -15.86 -12.21
N ASP A 230 -4.25 -16.58 -13.33
CA ASP A 230 -3.31 -17.62 -13.69
C ASP A 230 -1.91 -17.03 -13.92
N MET A 231 -1.82 -15.90 -14.63
CA MET A 231 -0.54 -15.22 -14.87
C MET A 231 0.07 -14.67 -13.57
N VAL A 232 -0.75 -14.06 -12.71
CA VAL A 232 -0.30 -13.61 -11.38
C VAL A 232 0.22 -14.81 -10.57
N ARG A 233 -0.50 -15.93 -10.55
CA ARG A 233 -0.06 -17.15 -9.86
C ARG A 233 1.29 -17.64 -10.39
N LEU A 234 1.43 -17.78 -11.71
CA LEU A 234 2.68 -18.21 -12.35
C LEU A 234 3.87 -17.32 -11.97
N ARG A 235 3.68 -16.00 -11.99
CA ARG A 235 4.71 -15.03 -11.58
C ARG A 235 5.04 -15.17 -10.09
N LEU A 236 4.05 -15.22 -9.22
CA LEU A 236 4.23 -15.37 -7.77
C LEU A 236 4.94 -16.68 -7.40
N GLU A 237 4.65 -17.78 -8.08
CA GLU A 237 5.33 -19.07 -7.88
C GLU A 237 6.79 -19.05 -8.36
N ALA A 238 7.11 -18.24 -9.37
CA ALA A 238 8.47 -18.08 -9.87
C ALA A 238 9.36 -17.23 -8.94
N ILE A 239 8.78 -16.46 -8.03
CA ILE A 239 9.49 -15.56 -7.14
C ILE A 239 10.10 -16.34 -5.97
N PRO A 240 11.43 -16.24 -5.73
CA PRO A 240 12.05 -16.82 -4.55
C PRO A 240 11.41 -16.25 -3.26
N PRO A 241 11.26 -17.07 -2.20
CA PRO A 241 10.68 -16.62 -0.94
C PRO A 241 11.26 -15.28 -0.47
N PRO A 242 10.40 -14.27 -0.21
CA PRO A 242 10.85 -12.99 0.27
C PRO A 242 11.46 -13.15 1.66
N THR A 243 12.57 -12.46 1.90
CA THR A 243 13.24 -12.46 3.21
C THR A 243 12.78 -11.31 4.10
N ARG A 244 12.15 -10.29 3.50
CA ARG A 244 11.70 -9.05 4.14
C ARG A 244 10.34 -8.63 3.63
N LEU A 245 9.63 -7.85 4.43
CA LEU A 245 8.27 -7.42 4.09
C LEU A 245 8.28 -6.53 2.84
N LEU A 246 9.22 -5.60 2.76
CA LEU A 246 9.33 -4.72 1.60
C LEU A 246 9.55 -5.48 0.30
N ASP A 247 10.36 -6.55 0.33
CA ASP A 247 10.58 -7.38 -0.85
C ASP A 247 9.28 -8.12 -1.22
N ALA A 248 8.55 -8.67 -0.23
CA ALA A 248 7.27 -9.32 -0.44
C ALA A 248 6.23 -8.37 -1.07
N LEU A 249 6.12 -7.15 -0.56
CA LEU A 249 5.13 -6.16 -1.01
C LEU A 249 5.48 -5.61 -2.39
N THR A 250 6.73 -5.20 -2.61
CA THR A 250 7.17 -4.59 -3.87
C THR A 250 6.96 -5.54 -5.04
N VAL A 251 7.29 -6.82 -4.83
CA VAL A 251 7.18 -7.82 -5.87
C VAL A 251 5.73 -8.17 -6.15
N THR A 252 4.94 -8.41 -5.11
CA THR A 252 3.51 -8.74 -5.27
C THR A 252 2.78 -7.60 -5.97
N TRP A 253 3.00 -6.37 -5.52
CA TRP A 253 2.44 -5.17 -6.14
C TRP A 253 2.82 -5.07 -7.61
N ARG A 254 4.12 -5.18 -7.93
CA ARG A 254 4.59 -5.06 -9.31
C ARG A 254 4.00 -6.14 -10.22
N VAL A 255 3.99 -7.39 -9.75
CA VAL A 255 3.39 -8.50 -10.49
C VAL A 255 1.90 -8.28 -10.72
N GLU A 256 1.17 -7.80 -9.72
CA GLU A 256 -0.26 -7.56 -9.82
C GLU A 256 -0.58 -6.33 -10.68
N GLU A 257 0.10 -5.22 -10.48
CA GLU A 257 -0.08 -3.99 -11.26
C GLU A 257 0.26 -4.20 -12.75
N ASP A 258 1.37 -4.89 -13.06
CA ASP A 258 1.76 -5.18 -14.44
C ASP A 258 0.72 -6.08 -15.15
N VAL A 259 0.07 -7.01 -14.42
CA VAL A 259 -0.99 -7.85 -15.00
C VAL A 259 -2.30 -7.06 -15.09
N VAL A 260 -2.79 -6.52 -13.98
CA VAL A 260 -4.08 -5.84 -13.89
C VAL A 260 -4.13 -4.59 -14.75
N GLY A 261 -3.07 -3.77 -14.77
CA GLY A 261 -3.01 -2.53 -15.53
C GLY A 261 -3.22 -2.74 -17.03
N ASN A 262 -2.69 -3.83 -17.58
CA ASN A 262 -2.89 -4.20 -19.00
C ASN A 262 -4.36 -4.56 -19.32
N TRP A 263 -5.15 -4.98 -18.32
CA TRP A 263 -6.54 -5.37 -18.49
C TRP A 263 -7.55 -4.30 -18.07
N ASP A 264 -7.21 -3.41 -17.14
CA ASP A 264 -8.10 -2.33 -16.69
C ASP A 264 -8.58 -1.46 -17.84
N TRP A 265 -7.69 -1.20 -18.80
CA TRP A 265 -8.06 -0.48 -20.02
C TRP A 265 -9.03 -1.29 -20.90
N LEU A 266 -8.82 -2.61 -21.04
CA LEU A 266 -9.73 -3.49 -21.79
C LEU A 266 -11.11 -3.59 -21.13
N HIS A 267 -11.20 -3.50 -19.81
CA HIS A 267 -12.47 -3.45 -19.09
C HIS A 267 -13.31 -2.23 -19.53
N PHE A 268 -12.67 -1.06 -19.67
CA PHE A 268 -13.35 0.13 -20.19
C PHE A 268 -13.84 -0.04 -21.63
N GLN A 269 -13.03 -0.68 -22.48
CA GLN A 269 -13.43 -0.98 -23.86
C GLN A 269 -14.62 -1.91 -23.96
N TYR A 270 -14.64 -2.94 -23.13
CA TYR A 270 -15.75 -3.88 -23.06
C TYR A 270 -17.04 -3.18 -22.65
N TRP A 271 -16.98 -2.30 -21.65
CA TRP A 271 -18.14 -1.51 -21.24
C TRP A 271 -18.66 -0.62 -22.38
N ASN A 272 -17.77 0.10 -23.07
CA ASN A 272 -18.14 0.95 -24.22
C ASN A 272 -18.75 0.13 -25.38
N TRP A 273 -18.11 -0.99 -25.73
CA TRP A 273 -18.60 -1.91 -26.74
C TRP A 273 -19.99 -2.44 -26.41
N ALA A 274 -20.21 -2.88 -25.17
CA ALA A 274 -21.50 -3.38 -24.72
C ALA A 274 -22.56 -2.29 -24.86
N TRP A 275 -22.25 -1.06 -24.46
CA TRP A 275 -23.16 0.07 -24.60
C TRP A 275 -23.53 0.36 -26.07
N ILE A 276 -22.56 0.31 -27.00
CA ILE A 276 -22.82 0.49 -28.44
C ILE A 276 -23.73 -0.62 -28.98
N VAL A 277 -23.42 -1.89 -28.71
CA VAL A 277 -24.21 -3.03 -29.21
C VAL A 277 -25.63 -3.00 -28.65
N LEU A 278 -25.79 -2.67 -27.36
CA LEU A 278 -27.10 -2.54 -26.73
C LEU A 278 -27.89 -1.35 -27.30
N SER A 279 -27.22 -0.23 -27.58
CA SER A 279 -27.83 0.93 -28.26
C SER A 279 -28.29 0.59 -29.67
N TYR A 280 -27.50 -0.19 -30.42
CA TYR A 280 -27.89 -0.71 -31.73
C TYR A 280 -29.12 -1.62 -31.62
N ALA A 281 -29.19 -2.48 -30.61
CA ALA A 281 -30.39 -3.29 -30.35
C ALA A 281 -31.62 -2.42 -30.05
N GLN A 282 -31.51 -1.35 -29.25
CA GLN A 282 -32.62 -0.43 -29.00
C GLN A 282 -33.09 0.26 -30.27
N GLN A 283 -32.16 0.71 -31.12
CA GLN A 283 -32.47 1.31 -32.40
C GLN A 283 -33.28 0.33 -33.27
N LEU A 284 -32.85 -0.92 -33.37
CA LEU A 284 -33.60 -1.96 -34.08
C LEU A 284 -35.01 -2.18 -33.52
N ALA A 285 -35.17 -2.16 -32.20
CA ALA A 285 -36.48 -2.29 -31.57
C ALA A 285 -37.41 -1.12 -31.91
N VAL A 286 -36.89 0.12 -31.92
CA VAL A 286 -37.63 1.32 -32.34
C VAL A 286 -38.02 1.26 -33.82
N GLU A 287 -37.17 0.67 -34.66
CA GLU A 287 -37.45 0.39 -36.08
C GLU A 287 -38.46 -0.75 -36.30
N GLY A 288 -38.97 -1.37 -35.23
CA GLY A 288 -39.92 -2.48 -35.27
C GLY A 288 -39.29 -3.86 -35.41
N ARG A 289 -37.95 -3.97 -35.42
CA ARG A 289 -37.18 -5.22 -35.53
C ARG A 289 -36.87 -5.80 -34.14
N CYS A 290 -37.89 -5.96 -33.30
CA CYS A 290 -37.74 -6.36 -31.90
C CYS A 290 -37.09 -7.75 -31.70
N GLU A 291 -37.38 -8.72 -32.57
CA GLU A 291 -36.78 -10.05 -32.48
C GLU A 291 -35.26 -10.01 -32.70
N GLU A 292 -34.82 -9.21 -33.67
CA GLU A 292 -33.40 -9.02 -33.96
C GLU A 292 -32.71 -8.21 -32.86
N ALA A 293 -33.38 -7.20 -32.29
CA ALA A 293 -32.90 -6.49 -31.11
C ALA A 293 -32.66 -7.46 -29.94
N LEU A 294 -33.60 -8.36 -29.66
CA LEU A 294 -33.45 -9.38 -28.61
C LEU A 294 -32.29 -10.33 -28.91
N GLN A 295 -32.07 -10.73 -30.17
CA GLN A 295 -30.93 -11.58 -30.54
C GLN A 295 -29.60 -10.94 -30.18
N TRP A 296 -29.42 -9.64 -30.45
CA TRP A 296 -28.20 -8.92 -30.09
C TRP A 296 -28.06 -8.74 -28.57
N ASN A 297 -29.15 -8.40 -27.88
CA ASN A 297 -29.14 -8.33 -26.42
C ASN A 297 -28.74 -9.67 -25.78
N HIS A 298 -29.32 -10.79 -26.26
CA HIS A 298 -28.99 -12.12 -25.78
C HIS A 298 -27.57 -12.56 -26.15
N ALA A 299 -27.02 -12.13 -27.29
CA ALA A 299 -25.63 -12.40 -27.64
C ALA A 299 -24.68 -11.75 -26.62
N VAL A 300 -24.93 -10.48 -26.24
CA VAL A 300 -24.17 -9.80 -25.17
C VAL A 300 -24.36 -10.52 -23.84
N GLN A 301 -25.59 -10.89 -23.47
CA GLN A 301 -25.86 -11.64 -22.23
C GLN A 301 -25.10 -12.97 -22.15
N ARG A 302 -25.02 -13.73 -23.25
CA ARG A 302 -24.29 -15.01 -23.29
C ARG A 302 -22.80 -14.83 -23.08
N VAL A 303 -22.18 -13.87 -23.76
CA VAL A 303 -20.76 -13.57 -23.57
C VAL A 303 -20.50 -13.07 -22.15
N ASN A 304 -21.34 -12.16 -21.65
CA ASN A 304 -21.22 -11.62 -20.31
C ASN A 304 -21.40 -12.71 -19.23
N ALA A 305 -22.31 -13.67 -19.45
CA ALA A 305 -22.47 -14.82 -18.57
C ALA A 305 -21.26 -15.77 -18.63
N ALA A 306 -20.71 -16.01 -19.81
CA ALA A 306 -19.50 -16.83 -19.98
C ALA A 306 -18.29 -16.20 -19.28
N TRP A 307 -18.13 -14.87 -19.37
CA TRP A 307 -17.09 -14.13 -18.65
C TRP A 307 -17.36 -14.13 -17.15
N GLY A 308 -18.58 -13.82 -16.71
CA GLY A 308 -18.94 -13.85 -15.29
C GLY A 308 -18.76 -15.22 -14.64
N ALA A 309 -18.99 -16.31 -15.39
CA ALA A 309 -18.74 -17.67 -14.92
C ALA A 309 -17.23 -17.98 -14.83
N GLY A 310 -16.43 -17.39 -15.70
CA GLY A 310 -14.97 -17.54 -15.75
C GLY A 310 -14.17 -16.49 -14.97
N SER A 311 -14.83 -15.51 -14.34
CA SER A 311 -14.16 -14.41 -13.65
C SER A 311 -13.23 -14.91 -12.56
N GLN A 312 -11.99 -14.44 -12.61
CA GLN A 312 -10.93 -14.79 -11.69
C GLN A 312 -10.63 -13.66 -10.68
N THR A 313 -11.05 -12.43 -10.98
CA THR A 313 -10.79 -11.23 -10.16
C THR A 313 -12.08 -10.51 -9.76
N ILE A 314 -12.06 -9.72 -8.68
CA ILE A 314 -13.24 -8.92 -8.28
C ILE A 314 -13.56 -7.85 -9.32
N SER A 315 -12.54 -7.27 -9.98
CA SER A 315 -12.71 -6.30 -11.06
C SER A 315 -13.53 -6.87 -12.21
N GLU A 316 -13.25 -8.11 -12.62
CA GLU A 316 -14.03 -8.79 -13.65
C GLU A 316 -15.46 -9.05 -13.20
N VAL A 317 -15.67 -9.55 -11.97
CA VAL A 317 -17.02 -9.76 -11.41
C VAL A 317 -17.83 -8.47 -11.40
N SER A 318 -17.18 -7.34 -11.04
CA SER A 318 -17.82 -6.02 -11.02
C SER A 318 -18.21 -5.56 -12.43
N LEU A 319 -17.28 -5.69 -13.38
CA LEU A 319 -17.52 -5.32 -14.77
C LEU A 319 -18.69 -6.09 -15.40
N VAL A 320 -18.75 -7.41 -15.20
CA VAL A 320 -19.85 -8.22 -15.76
C VAL A 320 -21.18 -7.94 -15.08
N CYS A 321 -21.19 -7.55 -13.80
CA CYS A 321 -22.41 -7.10 -13.12
C CYS A 321 -22.95 -5.81 -13.73
N ASP A 322 -22.09 -4.83 -13.98
CA ASP A 322 -22.47 -3.56 -14.60
C ASP A 322 -23.06 -3.78 -16.00
N VAL A 323 -22.37 -4.58 -16.83
CA VAL A 323 -22.87 -4.91 -18.17
C VAL A 323 -24.15 -5.74 -18.10
N TYR A 324 -24.28 -6.65 -17.14
CA TYR A 324 -25.53 -7.40 -16.93
C TYR A 324 -26.69 -6.45 -16.63
N GLY A 325 -26.51 -5.46 -15.75
CA GLY A 325 -27.51 -4.44 -15.45
C GLY A 325 -27.98 -3.71 -16.72
N HIS A 326 -27.04 -3.32 -17.59
CA HIS A 326 -27.37 -2.71 -18.88
C HIS A 326 -28.14 -3.65 -19.81
N THR A 327 -27.74 -4.92 -19.91
CA THR A 327 -28.47 -5.91 -20.75
C THR A 327 -29.88 -6.18 -20.23
N ALA A 328 -30.09 -6.19 -18.90
CA ALA A 328 -31.41 -6.40 -18.30
C ALA A 328 -32.32 -5.20 -18.52
N GLN A 329 -31.80 -3.98 -18.34
CA GLN A 329 -32.55 -2.76 -18.67
C GLN A 329 -32.92 -2.73 -20.16
N ASN A 330 -31.97 -3.07 -21.04
CA ASN A 330 -32.21 -3.11 -22.47
C ASN A 330 -33.27 -4.15 -22.87
N GLU A 331 -33.20 -5.35 -22.28
CA GLU A 331 -34.19 -6.40 -22.46
C GLU A 331 -35.60 -5.94 -22.07
N ALA A 332 -35.72 -5.29 -20.90
CA ALA A 332 -36.97 -4.73 -20.41
C ALA A 332 -37.55 -3.69 -21.38
N ASP A 333 -36.72 -2.81 -21.93
CA ASP A 333 -37.15 -1.78 -22.88
C ASP A 333 -37.68 -2.36 -24.20
N ILE A 334 -37.04 -3.41 -24.69
CA ILE A 334 -37.45 -4.09 -25.92
C ILE A 334 -38.81 -4.79 -25.68
N TYR A 335 -38.98 -5.49 -24.56
CA TYR A 335 -40.25 -6.12 -24.21
C TYR A 335 -41.37 -5.11 -23.90
N GLU A 336 -41.04 -3.95 -23.32
CA GLU A 336 -41.98 -2.84 -23.17
C GLU A 336 -42.46 -2.35 -24.55
N THR A 337 -41.54 -2.20 -25.51
CA THR A 337 -41.88 -1.85 -26.91
C THR A 337 -42.78 -2.91 -27.57
N MET A 338 -42.64 -4.18 -27.17
CA MET A 338 -43.51 -5.29 -27.60
C MET A 338 -44.84 -5.40 -26.82
N GLY A 339 -45.07 -4.55 -25.81
CA GLY A 339 -46.29 -4.56 -24.99
C GLY A 339 -46.38 -5.72 -23.97
N ARG A 340 -45.23 -6.26 -23.52
CA ARG A 340 -45.13 -7.38 -22.56
C ARG A 340 -44.77 -6.90 -21.15
N SER A 341 -45.68 -6.21 -20.47
CA SER A 341 -45.42 -5.58 -19.17
C SER A 341 -45.15 -6.57 -18.01
N ASP A 342 -45.67 -7.79 -18.11
CA ASP A 342 -45.41 -8.90 -17.20
C ASP A 342 -43.94 -9.37 -17.26
N TRP A 343 -43.35 -9.38 -18.47
CA TRP A 343 -41.95 -9.73 -18.70
C TRP A 343 -41.00 -8.67 -18.10
N VAL A 344 -41.36 -7.40 -18.27
CA VAL A 344 -40.61 -6.24 -17.72
C VAL A 344 -40.48 -6.35 -16.19
N ALA A 345 -41.57 -6.65 -15.48
CA ALA A 345 -41.56 -6.76 -14.02
C ALA A 345 -40.72 -7.94 -13.51
N ALA A 346 -40.64 -9.04 -14.27
CA ALA A 346 -39.77 -10.17 -13.94
C ALA A 346 -38.28 -9.83 -14.15
N ILE A 347 -37.95 -9.16 -15.26
CA ILE A 347 -36.59 -8.74 -15.58
C ILE A 347 -36.06 -7.75 -14.54
N ASN A 348 -36.85 -6.74 -14.16
CA ASN A 348 -36.45 -5.74 -13.18
C ASN A 348 -36.17 -6.36 -11.80
N ARG A 349 -37.01 -7.31 -11.34
CA ARG A 349 -36.75 -8.05 -10.09
C ARG A 349 -35.44 -8.83 -10.15
N ARG A 350 -35.18 -9.54 -11.26
CA ARG A 350 -33.93 -10.28 -11.45
C ARG A 350 -32.70 -9.35 -11.46
N ALA A 351 -32.83 -8.16 -12.05
CA ALA A 351 -31.77 -7.16 -12.06
C ALA A 351 -31.48 -6.60 -10.66
N GLU A 352 -32.53 -6.34 -9.87
CA GLU A 352 -32.41 -5.91 -8.47
C GLU A 352 -31.71 -6.96 -7.58
N ASP A 353 -32.04 -8.24 -7.76
CA ASP A 353 -31.41 -9.33 -7.01
C ASP A 353 -29.89 -9.40 -7.26
N VAL A 354 -29.47 -9.28 -8.52
CA VAL A 354 -28.04 -9.28 -8.88
C VAL A 354 -27.35 -8.01 -8.40
N ALA A 355 -27.98 -6.84 -8.52
CA ALA A 355 -27.45 -5.59 -8.00
C ALA A 355 -27.24 -5.64 -6.48
N LYS A 356 -28.16 -6.29 -5.75
CA LYS A 356 -28.03 -6.51 -4.31
C LYS A 356 -26.83 -7.42 -3.99
N LEU A 357 -26.70 -8.56 -4.66
CA LEU A 357 -25.55 -9.46 -4.51
C LEU A 357 -24.22 -8.74 -4.78
N HIS A 358 -24.19 -7.89 -5.82
CA HIS A 358 -23.01 -7.10 -6.15
C HIS A 358 -22.69 -6.03 -5.08
N SER A 359 -23.69 -5.31 -4.59
CA SER A 359 -23.50 -4.28 -3.54
C SER A 359 -22.95 -4.84 -2.22
N GLU A 360 -23.26 -6.11 -1.91
CA GLU A 360 -22.72 -6.87 -0.78
C GLU A 360 -21.28 -7.35 -1.04
N ALA A 361 -20.85 -7.41 -2.31
CA ALA A 361 -19.49 -7.72 -2.75
C ALA A 361 -18.60 -6.48 -2.94
N GLU A 362 -19.17 -5.27 -2.97
CA GLU A 362 -18.40 -4.05 -3.19
C GLU A 362 -17.40 -3.73 -2.05
N PRO A 363 -16.16 -3.32 -2.40
CA PRO A 363 -15.14 -2.90 -1.44
C PRO A 363 -15.58 -1.77 -0.50
N ARG A 364 -16.48 -0.88 -0.94
CA ARG A 364 -17.00 0.23 -0.12
C ARG A 364 -17.85 -0.27 1.05
N THR A 365 -18.58 -1.35 0.87
CA THR A 365 -19.35 -2.02 1.92
C THR A 365 -18.40 -2.79 2.86
N PHE A 366 -17.36 -3.43 2.31
CA PHE A 366 -16.31 -4.09 3.10
C PHE A 366 -15.57 -3.13 4.03
N MET A 367 -15.23 -1.91 3.60
CA MET A 367 -14.54 -0.90 4.42
C MET A 367 -15.29 -0.52 5.72
N ARG A 368 -16.57 -0.89 5.82
CA ARG A 368 -17.40 -0.70 7.03
C ARG A 368 -17.40 -1.91 7.98
N THR A 369 -16.80 -3.03 7.58
CA THR A 369 -16.76 -4.27 8.36
C THR A 369 -15.62 -4.29 9.39
N GLU A 370 -15.75 -5.15 10.40
CA GLU A 370 -14.67 -5.40 11.39
C GLU A 370 -13.43 -6.04 10.73
N ALA A 371 -13.62 -6.77 9.62
CA ALA A 371 -12.53 -7.33 8.83
C ALA A 371 -11.63 -6.22 8.27
N ALA A 372 -12.22 -5.19 7.65
CA ALA A 372 -11.47 -4.05 7.11
C ALA A 372 -10.62 -3.30 8.16
N ARG A 373 -11.05 -3.26 9.42
CA ARG A 373 -10.26 -2.64 10.51
C ARG A 373 -9.00 -3.43 10.87
N ARG A 374 -8.96 -4.71 10.51
CA ARG A 374 -7.81 -5.60 10.77
C ARG A 374 -6.83 -5.66 9.60
N VAL A 375 -7.21 -5.10 8.45
CA VAL A 375 -6.41 -5.09 7.23
C VAL A 375 -5.29 -4.05 7.31
N GLY A 376 -4.06 -4.50 7.03
CA GLY A 376 -2.85 -3.68 7.01
C GLY A 376 -2.83 -2.63 5.89
N ILE A 377 -1.77 -1.82 5.81
CA ILE A 377 -1.60 -0.86 4.71
C ILE A 377 -1.59 -1.58 3.37
N SER A 378 -0.89 -2.71 3.30
CA SER A 378 -0.77 -3.55 2.10
C SER A 378 -2.08 -4.19 1.64
N GLY A 379 -2.98 -4.56 2.55
CA GLY A 379 -4.30 -5.11 2.17
C GLY A 379 -5.36 -4.04 1.91
N VAL A 380 -5.03 -2.76 2.09
CA VAL A 380 -5.87 -1.63 1.64
C VAL A 380 -5.52 -1.23 0.21
N THR A 381 -4.26 -1.42 -0.16
CA THR A 381 -3.75 -1.15 -1.51
C THR A 381 -3.94 -2.37 -2.43
N GLY A 382 -3.85 -3.59 -1.90
CA GLY A 382 -4.24 -4.83 -2.58
C GLY A 382 -5.65 -5.24 -2.19
N TRP A 383 -6.49 -5.50 -3.18
CA TRP A 383 -7.93 -5.67 -3.04
C TRP A 383 -8.38 -6.63 -1.93
N VAL A 384 -9.49 -6.23 -1.30
CA VAL A 384 -10.22 -6.78 -0.16
C VAL A 384 -9.98 -8.27 0.13
N THR A 385 -9.41 -8.58 1.29
CA THR A 385 -9.36 -9.96 1.81
C THR A 385 -10.14 -10.09 3.12
N GLU A 386 -11.09 -11.03 3.18
CA GLU A 386 -11.78 -11.45 4.42
C GLU A 386 -10.90 -12.34 5.33
N VAL A 387 -9.65 -12.64 4.91
CA VAL A 387 -8.72 -13.51 5.64
C VAL A 387 -7.91 -12.69 6.63
N ASP A 388 -7.81 -13.13 7.90
CA ASP A 388 -7.05 -12.42 8.94
C ASP A 388 -5.58 -12.24 8.51
N PRO A 389 -5.13 -11.00 8.26
CA PRO A 389 -3.77 -10.75 7.78
C PRO A 389 -2.78 -10.71 8.95
N ALA A 390 -2.97 -11.51 10.01
CA ALA A 390 -2.17 -11.41 11.23
C ALA A 390 -0.66 -11.46 11.02
N PRO A 391 -0.08 -12.36 10.19
CA PRO A 391 1.35 -12.35 9.91
C PRO A 391 1.79 -11.10 9.15
N LEU A 392 1.00 -10.68 8.16
CA LEU A 392 1.26 -9.48 7.36
C LEU A 392 1.23 -8.21 8.23
N ARG A 393 0.18 -8.07 9.04
CA ARG A 393 0.01 -7.01 10.04
C ARG A 393 1.20 -7.00 11.00
N ALA A 394 1.58 -8.15 11.56
CA ALA A 394 2.72 -8.24 12.48
C ALA A 394 4.05 -7.83 11.81
N ALA A 395 4.25 -8.18 10.53
CA ALA A 395 5.40 -7.73 9.76
C ALA A 395 5.38 -6.20 9.53
N GLU A 396 4.23 -5.61 9.21
CA GLU A 396 4.07 -4.15 9.03
C GLU A 396 4.44 -3.39 10.30
N TYR A 397 3.95 -3.84 11.45
CA TYR A 397 4.33 -3.28 12.75
C TYR A 397 5.82 -3.41 13.02
N ALA A 398 6.42 -4.58 12.73
CA ALA A 398 7.86 -4.77 12.93
C ALA A 398 8.69 -3.84 12.05
N LEU A 399 8.25 -3.53 10.82
CA LEU A 399 8.92 -2.58 9.94
C LEU A 399 8.80 -1.13 10.45
N LEU A 400 7.61 -0.73 10.92
CA LEU A 400 7.40 0.60 11.49
C LEU A 400 8.19 0.81 12.79
N GLU A 401 8.16 -0.17 13.70
CA GLU A 401 8.96 -0.17 14.94
C GLU A 401 10.47 -0.10 14.62
N GLN A 402 10.94 -0.75 13.55
CA GLN A 402 12.32 -0.64 13.06
C GLN A 402 12.68 0.78 12.59
N ALA A 403 11.78 1.44 11.83
CA ALA A 403 11.99 2.81 11.36
C ALA A 403 12.04 3.80 12.54
N ALA A 404 11.12 3.66 13.51
CA ALA A 404 11.12 4.48 14.73
C ALA A 404 12.38 4.27 15.56
N LEU A 405 12.85 3.02 15.69
CA LEU A 405 14.11 2.70 16.35
C LEU A 405 15.30 3.42 15.72
N ILE A 406 15.38 3.49 14.38
CA ILE A 406 16.44 4.27 13.70
C ILE A 406 16.34 5.74 14.11
N LEU A 407 15.16 6.35 14.04
CA LEU A 407 14.95 7.76 14.39
C LEU A 407 15.40 8.04 15.82
N LEU A 408 14.99 7.21 16.78
CA LEU A 408 15.43 7.26 18.18
C LEU A 408 16.96 7.21 18.31
N LEU A 409 17.59 6.24 17.63
CA LEU A 409 19.04 6.07 17.68
C LEU A 409 19.78 7.23 17.00
N MET A 410 19.19 7.87 15.98
CA MET A 410 19.73 9.08 15.35
C MET A 410 19.69 10.28 16.30
N TYR A 411 18.71 10.39 17.21
CA TYR A 411 18.66 11.47 18.20
C TYR A 411 19.77 11.38 19.26
N PHE A 412 20.26 10.18 19.60
CA PHE A 412 21.28 9.99 20.64
C PHE A 412 22.61 10.74 20.35
N PRO A 413 23.18 10.71 19.13
CA PRO A 413 24.30 11.57 18.74
C PRO A 413 24.01 13.06 18.86
N TRP A 414 22.83 13.53 18.43
CA TRP A 414 22.45 14.95 18.46
C TRP A 414 22.40 15.51 19.88
N ILE A 415 21.91 14.73 20.84
CA ILE A 415 21.88 15.08 22.27
C ILE A 415 23.30 15.19 22.87
N ALA A 416 24.26 14.49 22.28
CA ALA A 416 25.64 14.41 22.77
C ALA A 416 26.63 15.37 22.08
N LEU A 417 26.23 16.02 20.97
CA LEU A 417 27.10 16.92 20.21
C LEU A 417 27.51 18.12 21.08
N PRO A 418 28.82 18.44 21.17
CA PRO A 418 29.25 19.68 21.79
C PRO A 418 28.69 20.85 20.99
N GLY A 419 27.95 21.75 21.64
CA GLY A 419 27.40 22.93 20.95
C GLY A 419 28.50 23.79 20.31
N PRO A 420 28.18 24.73 19.41
CA PRO A 420 29.15 25.59 18.72
C PRO A 420 30.08 26.34 19.70
N GLY A 421 29.55 26.65 20.88
CA GLY A 421 30.31 27.23 21.96
C GLY A 421 31.39 26.31 22.52
N ASP A 422 31.14 25.01 22.64
CA ASP A 422 32.06 24.01 23.24
C ASP A 422 33.23 23.72 22.30
N LEU A 423 32.96 23.67 20.98
CA LEU A 423 33.99 23.67 19.94
C LEU A 423 34.88 24.92 20.04
N ARG A 424 34.27 26.11 20.22
CA ARG A 424 35.00 27.38 20.41
C ARG A 424 35.81 27.43 21.72
N ALA A 425 35.34 26.78 22.78
CA ALA A 425 36.03 26.69 24.08
C ALA A 425 37.22 25.70 24.03
N LEU A 426 37.07 24.60 23.28
CA LEU A 426 38.13 23.66 22.91
C LEU A 426 39.21 24.33 22.06
N TRP A 427 38.80 25.15 21.09
CA TRP A 427 39.71 25.91 20.23
C TRP A 427 40.50 27.00 20.98
N ARG A 428 39.94 27.58 22.04
CA ARG A 428 40.54 28.68 22.82
C ARG A 428 41.35 28.23 24.04
N GLY A 429 41.58 26.93 24.24
CA GLY A 429 42.44 26.42 25.31
C GLY A 429 41.93 26.66 26.75
N THR A 430 40.62 26.83 26.93
CA THR A 430 39.98 27.04 28.26
C THR A 430 39.73 25.70 29.01
N PRO A 431 39.46 25.72 30.34
CA PRO A 431 40.06 24.81 31.33
C PRO A 431 39.82 23.31 31.12
N ARG A 432 40.79 22.50 31.59
CA ARG A 432 40.88 21.03 31.47
C ARG A 432 39.55 20.32 31.72
N SER A 433 38.89 19.89 30.64
CA SER A 433 37.75 18.98 30.74
C SER A 433 38.24 17.62 31.25
N CYS A 434 37.64 17.10 32.33
CA CYS A 434 37.92 15.75 32.78
C CYS A 434 36.83 14.82 32.28
N VAL A 435 37.23 13.72 31.66
CA VAL A 435 36.29 12.64 31.35
C VAL A 435 36.02 11.87 32.63
N LEU A 436 34.77 11.89 33.11
CA LEU A 436 34.37 11.20 34.34
C LEU A 436 33.61 9.93 33.99
N PHE A 437 34.14 8.78 34.44
CA PHE A 437 33.38 7.55 34.43
C PHE A 437 32.39 7.55 35.59
N ILE A 438 31.10 7.40 35.28
CA ILE A 438 30.00 7.41 36.25
C ILE A 438 29.90 6.12 37.07
N GLY A 439 30.65 5.06 36.71
CA GLY A 439 30.63 3.77 37.39
C GLY A 439 29.65 2.78 36.76
N TRP A 440 30.02 1.49 36.73
CA TRP A 440 29.21 0.41 36.12
C TRP A 440 27.83 0.25 36.74
N LYS A 441 27.72 0.33 38.08
CA LYS A 441 26.42 0.22 38.78
C LYS A 441 25.45 1.34 38.39
N ARG A 442 25.95 2.57 38.22
CA ARG A 442 25.11 3.72 37.81
C ARG A 442 24.75 3.61 36.33
N LEU A 443 25.71 3.24 35.48
CA LEU A 443 25.48 2.99 34.06
C LEU A 443 24.40 1.91 33.85
N GLY A 444 24.50 0.77 34.54
CA GLY A 444 23.50 -0.30 34.47
C GLY A 444 22.10 0.15 34.88
N ARG A 445 21.97 0.99 35.92
CA ARG A 445 20.67 1.58 36.30
C ARG A 445 20.13 2.54 35.24
N ILE A 446 20.98 3.37 34.64
CA ILE A 446 20.56 4.28 33.55
C ILE A 446 20.05 3.46 32.36
N LEU A 447 20.78 2.41 31.96
CA LEU A 447 20.38 1.56 30.86
C LEU A 447 19.08 0.80 31.17
N LEU A 448 18.95 0.24 32.37
CA LEU A 448 17.77 -0.51 32.77
C LEU A 448 16.51 0.38 32.81
N TYR A 449 16.57 1.52 33.51
CA TYR A 449 15.39 2.36 33.71
C TYR A 449 15.14 3.38 32.60
N GLY A 450 16.20 3.86 31.94
CA GLY A 450 16.10 4.87 30.89
C GLY A 450 15.91 4.29 29.49
N ALA A 451 16.30 3.03 29.26
CA ALA A 451 16.20 2.40 27.95
C ALA A 451 15.37 1.10 27.95
N VAL A 452 15.73 0.13 28.80
CA VAL A 452 15.08 -1.20 28.77
C VAL A 452 13.64 -1.15 29.29
N ALA A 453 13.39 -0.47 30.41
CA ALA A 453 12.06 -0.43 31.04
C ALA A 453 10.99 0.25 30.16
N PRO A 454 11.24 1.41 29.52
CA PRO A 454 10.27 2.00 28.60
C PRO A 454 9.95 1.09 27.40
N LEU A 455 10.95 0.43 26.81
CA LEU A 455 10.75 -0.51 25.71
C LEU A 455 9.98 -1.76 26.16
N ALA A 456 10.29 -2.29 27.35
CA ALA A 456 9.56 -3.43 27.92
C ALA A 456 8.11 -3.07 28.23
N ALA A 457 7.85 -1.86 28.74
CA ALA A 457 6.50 -1.36 28.98
C ALA A 457 5.72 -1.20 27.66
N TYR A 458 6.36 -0.62 26.63
CA TYR A 458 5.76 -0.54 25.30
C TYR A 458 5.42 -1.92 24.74
N ALA A 459 6.37 -2.85 24.77
CA ALA A 459 6.17 -4.21 24.30
C ALA A 459 5.05 -4.94 25.07
N ALA A 460 4.94 -4.75 26.39
CA ALA A 460 3.85 -5.31 27.18
C ALA A 460 2.50 -4.71 26.80
N CYS A 461 2.42 -3.38 26.62
CA CYS A 461 1.20 -2.70 26.20
C CYS A 461 0.77 -3.13 24.79
N THR A 462 1.69 -3.24 23.84
CA THR A 462 1.34 -3.58 22.45
C THR A 462 1.16 -5.08 22.22
N ARG A 463 1.76 -5.96 23.02
CA ARG A 463 1.68 -7.41 22.78
C ARG A 463 0.75 -8.14 23.74
N LEU A 464 0.48 -7.60 24.94
CA LEU A 464 -0.31 -8.30 25.97
C LEU A 464 -1.64 -7.59 26.29
N ALA A 465 -1.73 -6.27 26.09
CA ALA A 465 -2.92 -5.54 26.51
C ALA A 465 -4.13 -5.76 25.58
N PRO A 466 -5.36 -5.78 26.13
CA PRO A 466 -6.57 -5.94 25.34
C PRO A 466 -6.88 -4.73 24.44
N PHE A 467 -6.38 -3.56 24.79
CA PHE A 467 -6.49 -2.34 23.98
C PHE A 467 -5.30 -2.17 23.03
N SER A 468 -4.55 -3.24 22.71
CA SER A 468 -3.38 -3.14 21.85
C SER A 468 -3.74 -2.64 20.44
N SER A 469 -2.94 -1.68 19.95
CA SER A 469 -2.99 -1.23 18.56
C SER A 469 -2.75 -2.36 17.56
N HIS A 470 -1.92 -3.36 17.88
CA HIS A 470 -1.56 -4.49 17.00
C HIS A 470 -2.73 -5.44 16.69
N ARG A 471 -3.88 -5.29 17.36
CA ARG A 471 -5.11 -6.02 17.03
C ARG A 471 -5.74 -5.56 15.73
N TYR A 472 -5.44 -4.33 15.31
CA TYR A 472 -5.98 -3.69 14.13
C TYR A 472 -4.89 -3.48 13.09
N GLY A 473 -5.28 -3.32 11.84
CA GLY A 473 -4.34 -3.05 10.75
C GLY A 473 -3.65 -1.70 10.91
N LEU A 474 -2.43 -1.60 10.38
CA LEU A 474 -1.64 -0.39 10.51
C LEU A 474 -2.30 0.81 9.80
N TRP A 475 -3.04 0.59 8.70
CA TRP A 475 -3.83 1.63 8.05
C TRP A 475 -4.87 2.27 8.98
N TYR A 476 -5.50 1.45 9.81
CA TYR A 476 -6.54 1.89 10.74
C TYR A 476 -5.94 2.58 11.97
N THR A 477 -4.77 2.16 12.43
CA THR A 477 -4.13 2.63 13.68
C THR A 477 -2.94 3.56 13.51
N SER A 478 -2.52 3.86 12.27
CA SER A 478 -1.25 4.54 11.96
C SER A 478 -0.97 5.76 12.84
N THR A 479 -1.94 6.66 13.00
CA THR A 479 -1.78 7.87 13.83
C THR A 479 -1.65 7.59 15.31
N ARG A 480 -2.38 6.60 15.81
CA ARG A 480 -2.27 6.13 17.19
C ARG A 480 -0.89 5.51 17.45
N VAL A 481 -0.40 4.69 16.53
CA VAL A 481 0.90 4.02 16.66
C VAL A 481 2.04 5.04 16.60
N VAL A 482 1.95 6.04 15.70
CA VAL A 482 2.88 7.17 15.66
C VAL A 482 2.89 7.94 16.99
N LEU A 483 1.73 8.18 17.59
CA LEU A 483 1.65 8.82 18.90
C LEU A 483 2.27 7.94 20.01
N GLU A 484 1.96 6.64 20.04
CA GLU A 484 2.53 5.68 20.99
C GLU A 484 4.07 5.66 20.91
N LEU A 485 4.64 5.60 19.70
CA LEU A 485 6.08 5.63 19.47
C LEU A 485 6.69 6.99 19.86
N THR A 486 6.04 8.10 19.53
CA THR A 486 6.48 9.45 19.92
C THR A 486 6.55 9.61 21.44
N VAL A 487 5.58 9.06 22.17
CA VAL A 487 5.57 9.03 23.64
C VAL A 487 6.74 8.22 24.18
N VAL A 488 6.95 7.00 23.66
CA VAL A 488 8.04 6.12 24.10
C VAL A 488 9.41 6.78 23.87
N ASP A 489 9.64 7.33 22.67
CA ASP A 489 10.89 8.01 22.31
C ASP A 489 11.15 9.20 23.22
N THR A 490 10.14 10.04 23.45
CA THR A 490 10.25 11.22 24.31
C THR A 490 10.55 10.84 25.76
N VAL A 491 9.88 9.80 26.28
CA VAL A 491 10.12 9.29 27.64
C VAL A 491 11.53 8.73 27.76
N MET A 492 11.99 7.94 26.80
CA MET A 492 13.35 7.39 26.79
C MET A 492 14.41 8.49 26.75
N ILE A 493 14.29 9.45 25.83
CA ILE A 493 15.21 10.59 25.72
C ILE A 493 15.24 11.39 27.02
N GLY A 494 14.06 11.70 27.59
CA GLY A 494 13.94 12.43 28.85
C GLY A 494 14.58 11.71 30.03
N LEU A 495 14.30 10.42 30.20
CA LEU A 495 14.86 9.60 31.28
C LEU A 495 16.38 9.44 31.14
N LEU A 496 16.87 9.12 29.94
CA LEU A 496 18.30 9.00 29.66
C LEU A 496 19.01 10.32 29.96
N TRP A 497 18.47 11.45 29.53
CA TRP A 497 19.05 12.76 29.81
C TRP A 497 19.07 13.08 31.31
N VAL A 498 17.93 12.97 32.00
CA VAL A 498 17.82 13.32 33.43
C VAL A 498 18.71 12.43 34.29
N MET A 499 18.72 11.12 34.03
CA MET A 499 19.55 10.19 34.80
C MET A 499 21.03 10.37 34.50
N THR A 500 21.41 10.62 33.24
CA THR A 500 22.80 10.94 32.85
C THR A 500 23.26 12.23 33.51
N TYR A 501 22.43 13.28 33.46
CA TYR A 501 22.71 14.56 34.12
C TYR A 501 22.92 14.38 35.62
N LYS A 502 22.03 13.67 36.31
CA LYS A 502 22.15 13.39 37.76
C LYS A 502 23.43 12.61 38.07
N ALA A 503 23.74 11.57 37.29
CA ALA A 503 24.91 10.73 37.50
C ALA A 503 26.23 11.48 37.27
N VAL A 504 26.32 12.27 36.19
CA VAL A 504 27.50 13.09 35.91
C VAL A 504 27.64 14.22 36.92
N ARG A 505 26.54 14.89 37.31
CA ARG A 505 26.55 15.93 38.36
C ARG A 505 27.05 15.38 39.68
N GLN A 506 26.56 14.22 40.12
CA GLN A 506 27.03 13.60 41.35
C GLN A 506 28.53 13.26 41.27
N ARG A 507 29.00 12.71 40.15
CA ARG A 507 30.42 12.38 39.98
C ARG A 507 31.30 13.61 39.85
N ALA A 508 30.79 14.70 39.27
CA ALA A 508 31.48 15.99 39.19
C ALA A 508 31.62 16.62 40.58
N CYS A 509 30.59 16.55 41.43
CA CYS A 509 30.69 16.94 42.85
C CYS A 509 31.77 16.13 43.57
N GLU A 510 31.75 14.80 43.42
CA GLU A 510 32.74 13.89 44.03
C GLU A 510 34.17 14.20 43.55
N ALA A 511 34.34 14.72 42.33
CA ALA A 511 35.62 15.13 41.75
C ALA A 511 36.02 16.59 42.07
N GLY A 512 35.24 17.30 42.89
CA GLY A 512 35.49 18.71 43.25
C GLY A 512 35.25 19.71 42.12
N ILE A 513 34.55 19.33 41.05
CA ILE A 513 34.17 20.23 39.96
C ILE A 513 32.96 21.05 40.42
N ALA A 514 33.02 22.37 40.26
CA ALA A 514 31.87 23.23 40.53
C ALA A 514 30.68 22.82 39.65
N VAL A 515 29.57 22.44 40.28
CA VAL A 515 28.33 22.04 39.61
C VAL A 515 27.24 23.09 39.79
N PRO A 516 26.34 23.25 38.80
CA PRO A 516 25.18 24.09 38.97
C PRO A 516 24.24 23.58 40.09
N PRO A 517 23.54 24.49 40.80
CA PRO A 517 22.52 24.11 41.78
C PRO A 517 21.40 23.31 41.10
N PRO A 518 20.75 22.38 41.82
CA PRO A 518 19.64 21.62 41.26
C PRO A 518 18.51 22.58 40.89
N ILE A 519 17.98 22.44 39.68
CA ILE A 519 16.86 23.26 39.21
C ILE A 519 15.62 22.82 39.99
N GLY A 520 14.99 23.76 40.71
CA GLY A 520 13.84 23.48 41.55
C GLY A 520 12.55 23.23 40.75
N LEU A 521 11.60 22.50 41.34
CA LEU A 521 10.28 22.26 40.75
C LEU A 521 9.51 23.57 40.48
N ARG A 522 9.68 24.58 41.33
CA ARG A 522 9.04 25.91 41.19
C ARG A 522 9.42 26.62 39.88
N ASP A 523 10.67 26.52 39.46
CA ASP A 523 11.13 27.10 38.19
C ASP A 523 10.54 26.35 36.98
N ARG A 524 10.12 25.10 37.18
CA ARG A 524 9.57 24.22 36.14
C ARG A 524 8.05 24.08 36.21
N ALA A 525 7.36 24.75 37.13
CA ALA A 525 5.94 24.52 37.42
C ALA A 525 5.04 24.66 36.19
N ALA A 526 5.19 25.73 35.41
CA ALA A 526 4.43 25.92 34.17
C ALA A 526 4.71 24.83 33.12
N PHE A 527 5.96 24.37 33.05
CA PHE A 527 6.36 23.32 32.10
C PHE A 527 5.86 21.93 32.53
N ALA A 528 5.91 21.66 33.85
CA ALA A 528 5.39 20.45 34.45
C ALA A 528 3.86 20.37 34.31
N ALA A 529 3.15 21.48 34.54
CA ALA A 529 1.70 21.55 34.34
C ALA A 529 1.31 21.34 32.88
N LEU A 530 2.06 21.92 31.93
CA LEU A 530 1.82 21.71 30.50
C LEU A 530 2.11 20.26 30.08
N ALA A 531 3.17 19.65 30.61
CA ALA A 531 3.49 18.24 30.37
C ALA A 531 2.45 17.30 30.97
N GLU A 532 1.93 17.60 32.17
CA GLU A 532 0.88 16.84 32.83
C GLU A 532 -0.44 16.93 32.08
N ALA A 533 -0.84 18.14 31.66
CA ALA A 533 -2.02 18.33 30.82
C ALA A 533 -1.91 17.58 29.49
N LEU A 534 -0.74 17.64 28.85
CA LEU A 534 -0.49 16.90 27.61
C LEU A 534 -0.52 15.38 27.83
N ALA A 535 0.06 14.89 28.93
CA ALA A 535 0.02 13.47 29.27
C ALA A 535 -1.43 13.00 29.50
N LEU A 536 -2.24 13.78 30.21
CA LEU A 536 -3.67 13.49 30.40
C LEU A 536 -4.44 13.50 29.07
N ALA A 537 -4.15 14.45 28.17
CA ALA A 537 -4.77 14.50 26.85
C ALA A 537 -4.40 13.27 26.00
N VAL A 538 -3.14 12.84 26.04
CA VAL A 538 -2.67 11.63 25.35
C VAL A 538 -3.33 10.37 25.93
N ILE A 539 -3.35 10.22 27.26
CA ILE A 539 -4.00 9.08 27.91
C ILE A 539 -5.50 9.06 27.58
N GLY A 540 -6.16 10.21 27.64
CA GLY A 540 -7.58 10.35 27.28
C GLY A 540 -7.84 9.97 25.82
N TYR A 541 -7.01 10.45 24.89
CA TYR A 541 -7.09 10.09 23.48
C TYR A 541 -6.89 8.59 23.26
N LEU A 542 -5.84 7.99 23.84
CA LEU A 542 -5.56 6.55 23.70
C LEU A 542 -6.69 5.68 24.30
N ALA A 543 -7.26 6.09 25.44
CA ALA A 543 -8.35 5.37 26.09
C ALA A 543 -9.68 5.49 25.34
N LEU A 544 -9.94 6.64 24.72
CA LEU A 544 -11.18 6.91 23.97
C LEU A 544 -11.05 6.59 22.48
N TRP A 545 -9.88 6.13 22.01
CA TRP A 545 -9.60 5.98 20.59
C TRP A 545 -10.59 5.07 19.87
N GLU A 546 -10.95 3.92 20.46
CA GLU A 546 -11.94 2.99 19.90
C GLU A 546 -13.35 3.61 19.80
N TRP A 547 -13.67 4.57 20.68
CA TRP A 547 -14.96 5.26 20.71
C TRP A 547 -15.04 6.41 19.70
N VAL A 548 -13.90 7.06 19.41
CA VAL A 548 -13.82 8.22 18.51
C VAL A 548 -13.68 7.81 17.04
N MET A 549 -13.14 6.62 16.75
CA MET A 549 -12.79 6.17 15.39
C MET A 549 -13.91 5.64 14.45
N PRO A 550 -15.13 5.26 14.87
CA PRO A 550 -16.12 4.75 13.91
C PRO A 550 -16.62 5.81 12.92
N GLY A 551 -16.59 5.48 11.62
CA GLY A 551 -17.32 6.17 10.55
C GLY A 551 -16.76 7.54 10.13
N ASP A 552 -17.44 8.61 10.52
CA ASP A 552 -17.24 9.97 9.97
C ASP A 552 -16.18 10.80 10.70
N ASN A 553 -15.78 10.37 11.90
CA ASN A 553 -14.82 11.11 12.75
C ASN A 553 -13.35 10.72 12.51
N ARG A 554 -13.06 9.88 11.52
CA ARG A 554 -11.71 9.39 11.23
C ARG A 554 -10.71 10.52 10.98
N MET A 555 -11.11 11.51 10.18
CA MET A 555 -10.28 12.69 9.90
C MET A 555 -9.96 13.46 11.19
N LEU A 556 -10.95 13.67 12.06
CA LEU A 556 -10.76 14.32 13.36
C LEU A 556 -9.78 13.53 14.24
N ALA A 557 -9.95 12.21 14.34
CA ALA A 557 -9.04 11.36 15.10
C ALA A 557 -7.61 11.39 14.58
N VAL A 558 -7.43 11.47 13.25
CA VAL A 558 -6.13 11.65 12.59
C VAL A 558 -5.50 12.98 12.97
N PHE A 559 -6.23 14.09 12.82
CA PHE A 559 -5.74 15.43 13.17
C PHE A 559 -5.39 15.55 14.66
N VAL A 560 -6.19 14.98 15.55
CA VAL A 560 -5.91 14.99 16.99
C VAL A 560 -4.66 14.16 17.31
N GLY A 561 -4.50 12.97 16.72
CA GLY A 561 -3.31 12.12 16.94
C GLY A 561 -2.02 12.79 16.47
N ILE A 562 -2.04 13.39 15.27
CA ILE A 562 -0.90 14.15 14.73
C ILE A 562 -0.62 15.39 15.59
N GLY A 563 -1.65 16.17 15.92
CA GLY A 563 -1.51 17.38 16.74
C GLY A 563 -0.96 17.10 18.14
N LEU A 564 -1.36 16.00 18.78
CA LEU A 564 -0.79 15.56 20.05
C LEU A 564 0.69 15.15 19.90
N SER A 565 1.04 14.45 18.83
CA SER A 565 2.43 14.04 18.55
C SER A 565 3.32 15.27 18.34
N GLU A 566 2.87 16.23 17.54
CA GLU A 566 3.55 17.51 17.32
C GLU A 566 3.68 18.32 18.61
N ALA A 567 2.63 18.37 19.44
CA ALA A 567 2.66 19.05 20.73
C ALA A 567 3.71 18.43 21.67
N ILE A 568 3.86 17.10 21.69
CA ILE A 568 4.91 16.41 22.47
C ILE A 568 6.30 16.81 21.96
N ILE A 569 6.50 16.78 20.65
CA ILE A 569 7.79 17.12 20.02
C ILE A 569 8.15 18.59 20.29
N LEU A 570 7.21 19.52 20.09
CA LEU A 570 7.41 20.95 20.32
C LEU A 570 7.66 21.26 21.80
N LEU A 571 6.92 20.59 22.70
CA LEU A 571 7.16 20.72 24.13
C LEU A 571 8.57 20.21 24.47
N GLY A 572 8.95 19.01 24.02
CA GLY A 572 10.29 18.46 24.20
C GLY A 572 11.39 19.37 23.66
N ALA A 573 11.22 19.93 22.46
CA ALA A 573 12.15 20.88 21.86
C ALA A 573 12.25 22.19 22.66
N ALA A 574 11.11 22.74 23.09
CA ALA A 574 11.07 23.93 23.94
C ALA A 574 11.77 23.70 25.29
N TRP A 575 11.61 22.50 25.87
CA TRP A 575 12.33 22.09 27.07
C TRP A 575 13.84 22.07 26.85
N LEU A 576 14.30 21.37 25.80
CA LEU A 576 15.72 21.27 25.45
C LEU A 576 16.31 22.66 25.17
N MET A 577 15.60 23.50 24.43
CA MET A 577 16.02 24.87 24.12
C MET A 577 16.12 25.73 25.37
N ARG A 578 15.13 25.64 26.27
CA ARG A 578 15.16 26.34 27.57
C ARG A 578 16.36 25.91 28.40
N GLU A 579 16.60 24.60 28.53
CA GLU A 579 17.75 24.07 29.26
C GLU A 579 19.06 24.52 28.58
N ALA A 580 19.16 24.50 27.25
CA ALA A 580 20.30 25.01 26.51
C ALA A 580 20.55 26.51 26.75
N ILE A 581 19.52 27.35 26.74
CA ILE A 581 19.62 28.78 27.06
C ILE A 581 20.09 28.99 28.51
N PHE A 582 19.56 28.22 29.45
CA PHE A 582 19.96 28.29 30.86
C PHE A 582 21.43 27.89 31.05
N MET A 583 21.85 26.80 30.39
CA MET A 583 23.24 26.36 30.34
C MET A 583 24.14 27.43 29.73
N PHE A 584 23.70 28.08 28.64
CA PHE A 584 24.45 29.14 27.96
C PHE A 584 24.65 30.38 28.84
N ARG A 585 23.59 30.82 29.54
CA ARG A 585 23.65 31.98 30.45
C ARG A 585 24.61 31.76 31.62
N ARG A 586 24.71 30.52 32.13
CA ARG A 586 25.59 30.16 33.26
C ARG A 586 26.93 29.54 32.83
N ARG A 587 27.23 29.59 31.53
CA ARG A 587 28.36 28.90 30.92
C ARG A 587 29.70 29.38 31.44
N LYS A 588 29.87 30.69 31.70
CA LYS A 588 31.13 31.23 32.23
C LYS A 588 31.48 30.66 33.61
N THR A 589 30.47 30.40 34.44
CA THR A 589 30.64 29.93 35.83
C THR A 589 30.84 28.41 35.92
N PHE A 590 30.19 27.63 35.04
CA PHE A 590 30.19 26.15 35.10
C PHE A 590 30.70 25.48 33.81
N ALA A 591 31.54 26.16 33.01
CA ALA A 591 32.05 25.66 31.73
C ALA A 591 32.66 24.26 31.82
N SER A 592 33.45 24.01 32.87
CA SER A 592 34.11 22.71 33.09
C SER A 592 33.10 21.58 33.32
N PHE A 593 32.00 21.86 34.02
CA PHE A 593 30.92 20.88 34.22
C PHE A 593 30.18 20.57 32.91
N TYR A 594 29.80 21.57 32.12
CA TYR A 594 29.07 21.35 30.86
C TYR A 594 29.89 20.59 29.81
N LEU A 595 31.18 20.90 29.70
CA LEU A 595 32.13 20.13 28.87
C LEU A 595 32.31 18.69 29.38
N THR A 596 32.26 18.51 30.70
CA THR A 596 32.32 17.18 31.32
C THR A 596 31.02 16.40 31.10
N LEU A 597 29.87 17.08 31.11
CA LEU A 597 28.54 16.51 30.84
C LEU A 597 28.40 16.04 29.41
N SER A 598 28.73 16.87 28.41
CA SER A 598 28.66 16.47 27.00
C SER A 598 29.58 15.29 26.72
N ARG A 599 30.84 15.36 27.18
CA ARG A 599 31.80 14.28 27.01
C ARG A 599 31.38 13.01 27.74
N SER A 600 31.00 13.10 29.02
CA SER A 600 30.64 11.94 29.86
C SER A 600 29.31 11.30 29.48
N GLY A 601 28.33 12.11 29.08
CA GLY A 601 27.03 11.65 28.60
C GLY A 601 27.12 10.90 27.28
N LEU A 602 28.03 11.29 26.38
CA LEU A 602 28.20 10.63 25.08
C LEU A 602 28.51 9.13 25.22
N GLY A 603 29.30 8.73 26.22
CA GLY A 603 29.56 7.31 26.48
C GLY A 603 28.35 6.53 27.02
N VAL A 604 27.47 7.20 27.78
CA VAL A 604 26.22 6.62 28.29
C VAL A 604 25.20 6.44 27.16
N LEU A 605 25.05 7.47 26.33
CA LEU A 605 24.17 7.45 25.16
C LEU A 605 24.65 6.44 24.13
N ALA A 606 25.96 6.32 23.90
CA ALA A 606 26.53 5.28 23.04
C ALA A 606 26.26 3.86 23.58
N ALA A 607 26.41 3.64 24.89
CA ALA A 607 26.06 2.35 25.49
C ALA A 607 24.55 2.04 25.40
N ALA A 608 23.69 3.05 25.56
CA ALA A 608 22.26 2.92 25.35
C ALA A 608 21.94 2.60 23.89
N ALA A 609 22.56 3.29 22.94
CA ALA A 609 22.41 3.03 21.51
C ALA A 609 22.78 1.60 21.12
N ILE A 610 23.92 1.10 21.62
CA ILE A 610 24.38 -0.27 21.38
C ILE A 610 23.39 -1.27 21.99
N LEU A 611 23.00 -1.08 23.25
CA LEU A 611 22.11 -2.01 23.94
C LEU A 611 20.73 -2.07 23.28
N VAL A 612 20.12 -0.91 23.06
CA VAL A 612 18.80 -0.79 22.45
C VAL A 612 18.83 -1.27 21.00
N GLY A 613 19.85 -0.86 20.24
CA GLY A 613 20.02 -1.29 18.86
C GLY A 613 20.26 -2.79 18.73
N ALA A 614 21.10 -3.39 19.58
CA ALA A 614 21.37 -4.81 19.54
C ALA A 614 20.14 -5.64 19.99
N LEU A 615 19.45 -5.26 21.06
CA LEU A 615 18.31 -6.03 21.56
C LEU A 615 17.05 -5.81 20.71
N ALA A 616 16.60 -4.56 20.57
CA ALA A 616 15.38 -4.26 19.81
C ALA A 616 15.60 -4.48 18.31
N GLY A 617 16.74 -4.05 17.77
CA GLY A 617 17.03 -4.20 16.34
C GLY A 617 17.15 -5.65 15.88
N THR A 618 17.66 -6.56 16.70
CA THR A 618 17.69 -8.00 16.34
C THR A 618 16.33 -8.66 16.50
N ALA A 619 15.61 -8.36 17.59
CA ALA A 619 14.29 -8.90 17.86
C ALA A 619 13.28 -8.49 16.78
N LEU A 620 13.27 -7.21 16.37
CA LEU A 620 12.37 -6.72 15.34
C LEU A 620 12.67 -7.31 13.95
N ARG A 621 13.95 -7.48 13.60
CA ARG A 621 14.34 -8.15 12.35
C ARG A 621 13.92 -9.62 12.33
N HIS A 622 14.11 -10.34 13.43
CA HIS A 622 13.64 -11.71 13.55
C HIS A 622 12.12 -11.80 13.48
N ALA A 623 11.41 -10.87 14.13
CA ALA A 623 9.96 -10.81 14.07
C ALA A 623 9.47 -10.55 12.65
N GLU A 624 10.06 -9.60 11.93
CA GLU A 624 9.74 -9.35 10.52
C GLU A 624 10.00 -10.59 9.67
N ALA A 625 11.22 -11.15 9.70
CA ALA A 625 11.61 -12.30 8.89
C ALA A 625 10.75 -13.54 9.20
N ALA A 626 10.44 -13.80 10.46
CA ALA A 626 9.58 -14.90 10.87
C ALA A 626 8.16 -14.73 10.32
N ASN A 627 7.57 -13.54 10.44
CA ASN A 627 6.23 -13.27 9.91
C ASN A 627 6.19 -13.29 8.38
N VAL A 628 7.24 -12.82 7.71
CA VAL A 628 7.36 -12.89 6.23
C VAL A 628 7.54 -14.33 5.76
N ALA A 629 8.26 -15.17 6.49
CA ALA A 629 8.36 -16.59 6.17
C ALA A 629 7.00 -17.30 6.23
N HIS A 630 6.07 -16.84 7.10
CA HIS A 630 4.70 -17.33 7.10
C HIS A 630 3.92 -16.84 5.87
N LEU A 631 4.29 -15.70 5.28
CA LEU A 631 3.72 -15.21 4.02
C LEU A 631 4.19 -16.02 2.81
N ALA A 632 5.45 -16.46 2.80
CA ALA A 632 6.06 -17.22 1.70
C ALA A 632 5.44 -18.62 1.46
N GLY A 633 4.60 -19.10 2.39
CA GLY A 633 3.77 -20.31 2.21
C GLY A 633 2.28 -20.03 2.02
N THR A 634 1.86 -18.77 2.14
CA THR A 634 0.48 -18.36 1.87
C THR A 634 0.41 -17.74 0.49
N ALA A 635 0.14 -18.56 -0.53
CA ALA A 635 -0.43 -18.14 -1.81
C ALA A 635 -1.83 -17.51 -1.61
N GLY A 636 -1.94 -16.54 -0.71
CA GLY A 636 -3.18 -16.20 -0.02
C GLY A 636 -3.39 -14.73 0.25
N THR A 637 -2.66 -13.87 -0.39
CA THR A 637 -2.91 -12.42 -0.34
C THR A 637 -2.91 -11.79 -1.72
N GLY A 638 -2.93 -12.62 -2.78
CA GLY A 638 -2.84 -12.12 -4.14
C GLY A 638 -4.12 -12.32 -4.95
N LEU A 639 -4.22 -11.55 -6.04
CA LEU A 639 -5.34 -11.49 -7.00
C LEU A 639 -5.88 -12.88 -7.39
N HIS A 640 -4.99 -13.88 -7.49
CA HIS A 640 -5.31 -15.21 -7.99
C HIS A 640 -6.33 -16.03 -7.15
N ASN A 641 -6.61 -15.62 -5.91
CA ASN A 641 -7.59 -16.28 -5.03
C ASN A 641 -8.63 -15.28 -4.47
N GLU A 642 -8.71 -14.09 -5.06
CA GLU A 642 -9.48 -12.96 -4.54
C GLU A 642 -10.99 -13.24 -4.52
N VAL A 643 -11.53 -13.77 -5.62
CA VAL A 643 -12.96 -14.07 -5.75
C VAL A 643 -13.40 -15.14 -4.74
N GLU A 644 -12.62 -16.20 -4.55
CA GLU A 644 -12.97 -17.31 -3.65
C GLU A 644 -13.06 -16.90 -2.17
N ARG A 645 -12.32 -15.85 -1.81
CA ARG A 645 -12.14 -15.38 -0.43
C ARG A 645 -13.09 -14.26 -0.03
N THR A 646 -13.93 -13.82 -0.95
CA THR A 646 -14.86 -12.72 -0.72
C THR A 646 -16.28 -13.14 -1.07
N THR A 647 -17.25 -12.29 -0.72
CA THR A 647 -18.65 -12.45 -1.16
C THR A 647 -18.81 -12.42 -2.68
N ALA A 648 -17.81 -11.95 -3.45
CA ALA A 648 -17.80 -12.01 -4.91
C ALA A 648 -17.96 -13.43 -5.47
N ARG A 649 -17.55 -14.48 -4.73
CA ARG A 649 -17.82 -15.87 -5.12
C ARG A 649 -19.30 -16.19 -5.30
N HIS A 650 -20.19 -15.55 -4.54
CA HIS A 650 -21.63 -15.77 -4.63
C HIS A 650 -22.16 -15.17 -5.93
N THR A 651 -21.69 -13.98 -6.30
CA THR A 651 -21.98 -13.33 -7.58
C THR A 651 -21.45 -14.16 -8.75
N ARG A 652 -20.21 -14.64 -8.68
CA ARG A 652 -19.65 -15.55 -9.70
C ARG A 652 -20.47 -16.85 -9.80
N ALA A 653 -20.86 -17.44 -8.67
CA ALA A 653 -21.69 -18.65 -8.66
C ALA A 653 -23.06 -18.43 -9.32
N TRP A 654 -23.66 -17.25 -9.14
CA TRP A 654 -24.87 -16.86 -9.87
C TRP A 654 -24.62 -16.84 -11.39
N PHE A 655 -23.52 -16.22 -11.85
CA PHE A 655 -23.17 -16.22 -13.27
C PHE A 655 -22.86 -17.61 -13.84
N VAL A 656 -22.25 -18.51 -13.06
CA VAL A 656 -22.04 -19.91 -13.45
C VAL A 656 -23.38 -20.60 -13.72
N ASP A 657 -24.37 -20.39 -12.85
CA ASP A 657 -25.70 -20.96 -13.03
C ASP A 657 -26.47 -20.31 -14.18
N TYR A 658 -26.40 -18.97 -14.29
CA TYR A 658 -26.98 -18.21 -15.39
C TYR A 658 -26.44 -18.64 -16.75
N HIS A 659 -25.11 -18.81 -16.88
CA HIS A 659 -24.47 -19.29 -18.10
C HIS A 659 -24.92 -20.70 -18.48
N LYS A 660 -25.02 -21.61 -17.50
CA LYS A 660 -25.54 -22.97 -17.74
C LYS A 660 -26.98 -22.93 -18.28
N ARG A 661 -27.84 -22.09 -17.69
CA ARG A 661 -29.24 -21.92 -18.12
C ARG A 661 -29.33 -21.37 -19.54
N LEU A 662 -28.57 -20.31 -19.86
CA LEU A 662 -28.51 -19.74 -21.21
C LEU A 662 -28.05 -20.76 -22.26
N ARG A 663 -27.10 -21.65 -21.91
CA ARG A 663 -26.62 -22.70 -22.82
C ARG A 663 -27.58 -23.87 -22.99
N ALA A 664 -28.36 -24.19 -21.96
CA ALA A 664 -29.39 -25.22 -22.02
C ALA A 664 -30.58 -24.82 -22.91
N GLY A 665 -30.64 -23.57 -23.38
CA GLY A 665 -31.76 -23.04 -24.16
C GLY A 665 -33.03 -22.88 -23.33
N GLU A 666 -32.94 -23.04 -22.00
CA GLU A 666 -34.08 -22.83 -21.12
C GLU A 666 -34.29 -21.32 -20.99
N GLY A 667 -35.35 -20.79 -21.62
CA GLY A 667 -35.80 -19.43 -21.40
C GLY A 667 -36.16 -19.26 -19.92
N GLU A 668 -35.29 -18.62 -19.14
CA GLU A 668 -35.56 -18.32 -17.73
C GLU A 668 -36.85 -17.55 -17.53
N LEU A 669 -37.24 -16.72 -18.51
CA LEU A 669 -38.52 -16.01 -18.48
C LEU A 669 -39.73 -16.94 -18.58
N GLU A 670 -39.65 -18.05 -19.32
CA GLU A 670 -40.75 -19.03 -19.38
C GLU A 670 -40.95 -19.76 -18.04
N ARG A 671 -39.88 -19.91 -17.24
CA ARG A 671 -39.96 -20.46 -15.88
C ARG A 671 -40.37 -19.43 -14.83
N ALA A 672 -39.89 -18.20 -14.92
CA ALA A 672 -40.21 -17.11 -13.98
C ALA A 672 -41.66 -16.58 -14.12
N ILE A 673 -42.30 -16.83 -15.27
CA ILE A 673 -43.72 -16.50 -15.51
C ILE A 673 -44.62 -17.70 -15.18
N GLY A 674 -44.08 -18.92 -15.14
CA GLY A 674 -44.79 -20.15 -14.77
C GLY A 674 -44.79 -20.49 -13.27
N GLN A 675 -44.06 -19.73 -12.44
CA GLN A 675 -44.05 -19.80 -10.98
C GLN A 675 -44.62 -18.51 -10.40
#